data_AF-A0A968YNA4-F1
#
_entry.id   AF-A0A968YNA4-F1
#
_cell.length_a   1.000
_cell.length_b   1.000
_cell.length_c   1.000
_cell.angle_alpha   90.00
_cell.angle_beta   90.00
_cell.angle_gamma   90.00
#
_symmetry.space_group_name_H-M   'P 1'
#
loop_
_entity.id
_entity.type
_entity.pdbx_description
1 polymer ?
#
loop_
_entity_poly.entity_id
_entity_poly.type
_entity_poly.pdbx_seq_one_letter_code
_entity_poly.pdbx_strand_id
1 'polypeptide(L)'
;MNVKRVSKFLGIIFIALLCTVLFPQLRHVWFVWYNALGSALKLTVDLLQISLIAVLFAGLLVPLEALGWWAGWYGDTINTSRSLGILEEPIPPQTNVVRYVIYLDGIGQASSKYFPDGDQFLRELAADLPDNIVIIRGLIPYSVFNRPLTESGILSSFWRFAERRSQSSSVSLFNGLFALTINIRNLLVVAVSADQRFGPIYNQGTAQVMYNSLISHGYKPGSGVPITLIGFSGGAQIAMGAVPSLKQALLSAPIEVISLAGVISGNNNALLIEHMYHLVGDKDAVERLGPILFPRRWKLFFLSYWNRAKFMGKISFVSLGPVGHMGAGGPLDANKFLSDGRSYLRQTIEIVSKIVLEEYPYNQELVKTKISNYERYQEAAFNRPDYYPLNQSVNIDLYRPIASWMGRLILPPKEQRQLGVLFEVHHADAKHQHLVGRVVYLQWIDDPKSKISVQSTKKDLHFNAEALYNYTQGRIVPIRINHWRQVTPLESLAGSRPNDDMIVMLRKPVAVEQNGEIVTLYVTSEPVQISGRFYGLVKFLHPIQPGSEQFRVVHFNRHFREFDSVEEVVLLPEVIPSGQNFYSSSSRDIEKSPLNDKGWYIYGAKNAAGMFVVQALAPRALLQVNPQQVIVGRKPALEYLRKHCWKKITTKKGQIQSVLLNTKGTDSQRAVSKWREGECALLLHVYGGIGGKKRESAAKIPVYFGHFAYGVARVVREPLTGELRFDLEYHQVYCHNVDGLVAGTLSWTRYMGDRQFGWLGIRPACDILIKLDALTDDYDTDEVKRSALGAFIRQLEIMTARYRIGDGMGATYVGPANNCAQDSNQALYAAIRIIQAAIQFNAKDIPYAIKTNPEFKNWLLRHPEYATSFKQLVKLDKALRDELLPFGVTRVDWESSTTTIGTSLLDSPLRQIFRALVSWRSILPRKANDTVAQIFFKQGASMWILSTSQVGNSDPDIAAITPFTF
;
A
#
# COMPACT_ATOMS: atom_id res chain seq x y z
N MET A 1 -13.92 7.47 59.01
CA MET A 1 -13.03 7.73 60.17
C MET A 1 -13.85 7.56 61.44
N ASN A 2 -13.41 6.73 62.40
CA ASN A 2 -14.25 6.25 63.51
C ASN A 2 -14.43 7.33 64.59
N VAL A 3 -15.66 7.76 64.88
CA VAL A 3 -15.99 8.92 65.77
C VAL A 3 -15.37 8.77 67.17
N LYS A 4 -15.25 7.55 67.69
CA LYS A 4 -14.57 7.25 68.97
C LYS A 4 -13.06 7.52 68.97
N ARG A 5 -12.39 7.41 67.81
CA ARG A 5 -10.96 7.77 67.68
C ARG A 5 -10.78 9.29 67.68
N VAL A 6 -11.69 10.00 67.03
CA VAL A 6 -11.67 11.47 66.97
C VAL A 6 -11.92 12.09 68.34
N SER A 7 -12.89 11.56 69.13
CA SER A 7 -13.14 12.07 70.49
C SER A 7 -11.99 11.79 71.46
N LYS A 8 -11.30 10.64 71.34
CA LYS A 8 -10.10 10.34 72.13
C LYS A 8 -8.93 11.28 71.78
N PHE A 9 -8.71 11.57 70.50
CA PHE A 9 -7.69 12.52 70.07
C PHE A 9 -7.99 13.95 70.54
N LEU A 10 -9.25 14.39 70.45
CA LEU A 10 -9.70 15.67 70.98
C LEU A 10 -9.54 15.77 72.51
N GLY A 11 -9.84 14.69 73.24
CA GLY A 11 -9.62 14.62 74.69
C GLY A 11 -8.14 14.72 75.08
N ILE A 12 -7.24 14.05 74.35
CA ILE A 12 -5.79 14.14 74.57
C ILE A 12 -5.28 15.55 74.26
N ILE A 13 -5.75 16.17 73.16
CA ILE A 13 -5.40 17.55 72.80
C ILE A 13 -5.89 18.53 73.87
N PHE A 14 -7.11 18.34 74.39
CA PHE A 14 -7.67 19.19 75.45
C PHE A 14 -6.90 19.06 76.76
N ILE A 15 -6.51 17.84 77.16
CA ILE A 15 -5.67 17.61 78.35
C ILE A 15 -4.28 18.23 78.15
N ALA A 16 -3.67 18.08 76.97
CA ALA A 16 -2.39 18.71 76.66
C ALA A 16 -2.47 20.25 76.72
N LEU A 17 -3.55 20.84 76.20
CA LEU A 17 -3.83 22.28 76.28
C LEU A 17 -4.04 22.74 77.74
N LEU A 18 -4.80 21.98 78.53
CA LEU A 18 -5.02 22.26 79.95
C LEU A 18 -3.70 22.21 80.75
N CYS A 19 -2.87 21.18 80.51
CA CYS A 19 -1.55 21.04 81.12
C CYS A 19 -0.59 22.18 80.71
N THR A 20 -0.67 22.70 79.48
CA THR A 20 0.14 23.86 79.06
C THR A 20 -0.28 25.18 79.69
N VAL A 21 -1.55 25.34 80.06
CA VAL A 21 -2.06 26.54 80.74
C VAL A 21 -1.74 26.49 82.24
N LEU A 22 -1.85 25.31 82.85
CA LEU A 22 -1.65 25.12 84.30
C LEU A 22 -0.18 25.04 84.73
N PHE A 23 0.75 24.71 83.83
CA PHE A 23 2.18 24.58 84.14
C PHE A 23 3.05 25.46 83.21
N PRO A 24 3.48 26.66 83.67
CA PRO A 24 4.24 27.63 82.87
C PRO A 24 5.54 27.08 82.26
N GLN A 25 6.17 26.09 82.92
CA GLN A 25 7.41 25.44 82.46
C GLN A 25 7.20 24.61 81.18
N LEU A 26 6.01 24.02 80.99
CA LEU A 26 5.65 23.27 79.78
C LEU A 26 5.44 24.18 78.57
N ARG A 27 5.00 25.43 78.79
CA ARG A 27 4.80 26.43 77.72
C ARG A 27 6.11 26.75 76.99
N HIS A 28 7.23 26.76 77.71
CA HIS A 28 8.56 26.98 77.14
C HIS A 28 9.01 25.80 76.26
N VAL A 29 8.68 24.57 76.65
CA VAL A 29 8.96 23.35 75.87
C VAL A 29 8.15 23.34 74.57
N TRP A 30 6.87 23.72 74.60
CA TRP A 30 6.04 23.84 73.40
C TRP A 30 6.51 24.93 72.44
N PHE A 31 6.98 26.07 72.95
CA PHE A 31 7.58 27.10 72.11
C PHE A 31 8.88 26.64 71.45
N VAL A 32 9.73 25.90 72.17
CA VAL A 32 10.95 25.31 71.61
C VAL A 32 10.61 24.26 70.55
N TRP A 33 9.62 23.39 70.79
CA TRP A 33 9.17 22.41 69.80
C TRP A 33 8.48 23.05 68.58
N TYR A 34 7.66 24.08 68.77
CA TYR A 34 7.03 24.82 67.67
C TYR A 34 8.06 25.54 66.81
N ASN A 35 9.05 26.20 67.46
CA ASN A 35 10.16 26.84 66.75
C ASN A 35 11.06 25.81 66.07
N ALA A 36 11.36 24.67 66.71
CA ALA A 36 12.14 23.60 66.10
C ALA A 36 11.41 22.95 64.91
N LEU A 37 10.10 22.73 65.01
CA LEU A 37 9.27 22.22 63.91
C LEU A 37 9.16 23.24 62.77
N GLY A 38 9.00 24.53 63.10
CA GLY A 38 9.00 25.63 62.14
C GLY A 38 10.34 25.79 61.43
N SER A 39 11.45 25.69 62.16
CA SER A 39 12.81 25.70 61.62
C SER A 39 13.11 24.46 60.78
N ALA A 40 12.66 23.27 61.20
CA ALA A 40 12.82 22.03 60.45
C ALA A 40 11.98 22.04 59.15
N LEU A 41 10.75 22.55 59.20
CA LEU A 41 9.90 22.72 58.03
C LEU A 41 10.51 23.75 57.08
N LYS A 42 10.96 24.90 57.59
CA LYS A 42 11.64 25.94 56.82
C LYS A 42 12.91 25.39 56.16
N LEU A 43 13.75 24.68 56.91
CA LEU A 43 14.94 24.02 56.37
C LEU A 43 14.58 23.00 55.29
N THR A 44 13.50 22.23 55.47
CA THR A 44 13.02 21.27 54.46
C THR A 44 12.58 22.00 53.19
N VAL A 45 11.84 23.10 53.32
CA VAL A 45 11.41 23.93 52.18
C VAL A 45 12.60 24.60 51.50
N ASP A 46 13.54 25.16 52.25
CA ASP A 46 14.76 25.78 51.73
C ASP A 46 15.62 24.75 50.99
N LEU A 47 15.79 23.53 51.53
CA LEU A 47 16.51 22.44 50.87
C LEU A 47 15.78 21.96 49.60
N LEU A 48 14.44 21.91 49.60
CA LEU A 48 13.65 21.61 48.40
C LEU A 48 13.80 22.69 47.33
N GLN A 49 13.81 23.97 47.72
CA GLN A 49 14.04 25.09 46.81
C GLN A 49 15.46 25.07 46.24
N ILE A 50 16.48 24.89 47.08
CA ILE A 50 17.87 24.77 46.65
C ILE A 50 18.02 23.57 45.70
N SER A 51 17.42 22.43 46.04
CA SER A 51 17.44 21.24 45.17
C SER A 51 16.75 21.49 43.84
N LEU A 52 15.60 22.18 43.84
CA LEU A 52 14.90 22.57 42.61
C LEU A 52 15.74 23.51 41.74
N ILE A 53 16.33 24.55 42.34
CA ILE A 53 17.22 25.49 41.64
C ILE A 53 18.45 24.75 41.08
N ALA A 54 19.06 23.85 41.86
CA ALA A 54 20.19 23.06 41.43
C ALA A 54 19.83 22.13 40.26
N VAL A 55 18.66 21.49 40.28
CA VAL A 55 18.16 20.65 39.18
C VAL A 55 17.88 21.49 37.92
N LEU A 56 17.26 22.68 38.06
CA LEU A 56 17.02 23.59 36.95
C LEU A 56 18.34 24.09 36.34
N PHE A 57 19.31 24.45 37.19
CA PHE A 57 20.63 24.88 36.76
C PHE A 57 21.39 23.74 36.08
N ALA A 58 21.37 22.52 36.64
CA ALA A 58 21.94 21.34 36.00
C ALA A 58 21.29 21.08 34.63
N GLY A 59 19.96 21.20 34.54
CA GLY A 59 19.19 21.11 33.30
C GLY A 59 19.64 22.10 32.23
N LEU A 60 19.97 23.33 32.59
CA LEU A 60 20.51 24.35 31.68
C LEU A 60 21.93 24.00 31.19
N LEU A 61 22.71 23.27 31.99
CA LEU A 61 24.06 22.85 31.61
C LEU A 61 24.08 21.58 30.75
N VAL A 62 23.04 20.73 30.78
CA VAL A 62 23.00 19.46 30.02
C VAL A 62 23.24 19.66 28.50
N PRO A 63 22.64 20.64 27.82
CA PRO A 63 22.88 20.85 26.40
C PRO A 63 24.31 21.32 26.07
N LEU A 64 25.06 21.89 27.03
CA LEU A 64 26.38 22.49 26.75
C LEU A 64 27.40 21.47 26.24
N GLU A 65 27.31 20.21 26.66
CA GLU A 65 28.17 19.14 26.16
C GLU A 65 27.96 18.94 24.65
N ALA A 66 26.70 18.86 24.22
CA ALA A 66 26.35 18.71 22.80
C ALA A 66 26.57 19.99 21.98
N LEU A 67 26.32 21.16 22.56
CA LEU A 67 26.60 22.45 21.92
C LEU A 67 28.09 22.68 21.75
N GLY A 68 28.90 22.33 22.75
CA GLY A 68 30.35 22.40 22.65
C GLY A 68 30.92 21.41 21.64
N TRP A 69 30.34 20.21 21.55
CA TRP A 69 30.66 19.25 20.48
C TRP A 69 30.41 19.86 19.10
N TRP A 70 29.23 20.46 18.90
CA TRP A 70 28.86 21.09 17.63
C TRP A 70 29.68 22.33 17.30
N ALA A 71 30.01 23.15 18.31
CA ALA A 71 30.81 24.36 18.15
C ALA A 71 32.32 24.08 18.01
N GLY A 72 32.74 22.81 18.03
CA GLY A 72 34.15 22.43 17.88
C GLY A 72 35.02 22.74 19.10
N TRP A 73 34.43 23.01 20.28
CA TRP A 73 35.18 23.33 21.51
C TRP A 73 36.15 22.21 21.96
N TYR A 74 35.95 21.00 21.44
CA TYR A 74 36.75 19.82 21.75
C TYR A 74 37.71 19.43 20.61
N GLY A 75 37.90 20.31 19.61
CA GLY A 75 38.82 20.17 18.47
C GLY A 75 38.20 19.51 17.23
N ASP A 76 38.80 19.75 16.06
CA ASP A 76 38.33 19.24 14.75
C ASP A 76 38.45 17.71 14.60
N THR A 77 39.26 17.06 15.45
CA THR A 77 39.49 15.61 15.46
C THR A 77 39.03 15.00 16.78
N ILE A 78 37.75 15.15 17.12
CA ILE A 78 37.15 14.33 18.18
C ILE A 78 37.19 12.87 17.71
N ASN A 79 38.15 12.11 18.22
CA ASN A 79 38.33 10.71 17.84
C ASN A 79 37.20 9.85 18.44
N THR A 80 36.08 9.79 17.73
CA THR A 80 34.90 8.96 18.01
C THR A 80 35.13 7.48 17.65
N SER A 81 36.36 7.07 17.34
CA SER A 81 36.76 5.67 17.11
C SER A 81 37.35 4.96 18.34
N ARG A 82 37.45 5.62 19.50
CA ARG A 82 37.97 5.01 20.73
C ARG A 82 36.97 4.11 21.47
N SER A 83 35.67 4.29 21.25
CA SER A 83 34.59 3.53 21.89
C SER A 83 33.56 3.12 20.83
N LEU A 84 33.93 2.14 20.00
CA LEU A 84 33.14 1.68 18.86
C LEU A 84 32.02 0.69 19.22
N GLY A 85 31.82 0.40 20.52
CA GLY A 85 31.03 -0.75 20.95
C GLY A 85 31.77 -2.06 20.72
N ILE A 86 31.14 -3.16 21.12
CA ILE A 86 31.61 -4.54 20.90
C ILE A 86 30.49 -5.37 20.30
N LEU A 87 30.84 -6.40 19.56
CA LEU A 87 29.90 -7.42 19.13
C LEU A 87 29.52 -8.31 20.31
N GLU A 88 28.25 -8.70 20.43
CA GLU A 88 27.83 -9.72 21.40
C GLU A 88 28.48 -11.08 21.07
N GLU A 89 28.51 -11.43 19.79
CA GLU A 89 29.19 -12.61 19.26
C GLU A 89 30.08 -12.25 18.06
N PRO A 90 31.27 -12.88 17.91
CA PRO A 90 32.14 -12.61 16.78
C PRO A 90 31.48 -13.04 15.47
N ILE A 91 31.61 -12.24 14.40
CA ILE A 91 31.11 -12.60 13.07
C ILE A 91 31.91 -13.81 12.56
N PRO A 92 31.28 -14.96 12.27
CA PRO A 92 32.00 -16.08 11.72
C PRO A 92 32.60 -15.75 10.33
N PRO A 93 33.77 -16.30 9.97
CA PRO A 93 34.38 -16.05 8.67
C PRO A 93 33.43 -16.42 7.52
N GLN A 94 33.35 -15.58 6.49
CA GLN A 94 32.51 -15.78 5.28
C GLN A 94 30.98 -15.68 5.50
N THR A 95 30.52 -15.29 6.69
CA THR A 95 29.08 -15.07 6.92
C THR A 95 28.55 -13.87 6.12
N ASN A 96 27.49 -14.10 5.34
CA ASN A 96 26.75 -13.01 4.70
C ASN A 96 25.78 -12.38 5.71
N VAL A 97 26.18 -11.25 6.29
CA VAL A 97 25.37 -10.54 7.30
C VAL A 97 24.08 -10.03 6.67
N VAL A 98 22.94 -10.47 7.19
CA VAL A 98 21.60 -10.11 6.68
C VAL A 98 20.96 -8.97 7.47
N ARG A 99 21.47 -8.64 8.66
CA ARG A 99 20.94 -7.56 9.52
C ARG A 99 21.94 -7.14 10.59
N TYR A 100 21.94 -5.85 10.94
CA TYR A 100 22.64 -5.31 12.11
C TYR A 100 21.63 -4.87 13.16
N VAL A 101 21.91 -5.14 14.43
CA VAL A 101 21.09 -4.77 15.58
C VAL A 101 21.94 -3.92 16.53
N ILE A 102 21.44 -2.76 16.95
CA ILE A 102 22.09 -1.91 17.96
C ILE A 102 21.18 -1.81 19.17
N TYR A 103 21.71 -2.09 20.35
CA TYR A 103 20.99 -1.94 21.61
C TYR A 103 21.38 -0.66 22.37
N LEU A 104 20.37 0.13 22.74
CA LEU A 104 20.47 1.35 23.54
C LEU A 104 19.67 1.18 24.83
N ASP A 105 20.38 1.11 25.96
CA ASP A 105 19.79 0.88 27.29
C ASP A 105 19.07 2.13 27.84
N GLY A 106 18.36 1.95 28.95
CA GLY A 106 17.59 2.96 29.64
C GLY A 106 18.41 3.92 30.52
N ILE A 107 17.71 4.89 31.13
CA ILE A 107 18.30 6.04 31.81
C ILE A 107 19.18 5.73 33.03
N GLY A 108 19.24 4.47 33.48
CA GLY A 108 20.17 4.04 34.51
C GLY A 108 21.62 3.94 34.03
N GLN A 109 21.87 3.88 32.71
CA GLN A 109 23.20 3.59 32.17
C GLN A 109 24.17 4.75 32.39
N ALA A 110 25.25 4.50 33.16
CA ALA A 110 26.32 5.47 33.43
C ALA A 110 27.63 5.18 32.68
N SER A 111 27.79 3.95 32.17
CA SER A 111 28.99 3.45 31.49
C SER A 111 28.64 2.44 30.39
N SER A 112 29.66 1.92 29.68
CA SER A 112 29.50 0.91 28.63
C SER A 112 29.13 -0.49 29.16
N LYS A 113 29.16 -0.69 30.48
CA LYS A 113 28.66 -1.91 31.14
C LYS A 113 27.16 -1.77 31.43
N TYR A 114 26.36 -2.70 30.93
CA TYR A 114 24.92 -2.75 31.18
C TYR A 114 24.61 -3.30 32.58
N PHE A 115 23.39 -3.00 33.06
CA PHE A 115 22.85 -3.70 34.22
C PHE A 115 22.65 -5.20 33.92
N PRO A 116 22.66 -6.07 34.95
CA PRO A 116 22.52 -7.52 34.77
C PRO A 116 21.34 -7.93 33.88
N ASP A 117 20.19 -7.27 34.02
CA ASP A 117 18.98 -7.55 33.24
C ASP A 117 19.17 -7.28 31.73
N GLY A 118 19.82 -6.16 31.37
CA GLY A 118 20.11 -5.82 29.97
C GLY A 118 21.19 -6.71 29.35
N ASP A 119 22.18 -7.10 30.14
CA ASP A 119 23.24 -8.02 29.74
C ASP A 119 22.72 -9.46 29.53
N GLN A 120 21.80 -9.92 30.40
CA GLN A 120 21.11 -11.19 30.23
C GLN A 120 20.21 -11.18 28.99
N PHE A 121 19.46 -10.09 28.77
CA PHE A 121 18.63 -9.93 27.57
C PHE A 121 19.44 -10.06 26.28
N LEU A 122 20.59 -9.39 26.17
CA LEU A 122 21.42 -9.45 24.96
C LEU A 122 21.99 -10.84 24.70
N ARG A 123 22.48 -11.52 25.73
CA ARG A 123 22.98 -12.91 25.63
C ARG A 123 21.90 -13.87 25.16
N GLU A 124 20.73 -13.83 25.80
CA GLU A 124 19.64 -14.74 25.44
C GLU A 124 19.04 -14.39 24.07
N LEU A 125 19.03 -13.12 23.68
CA LEU A 125 18.61 -12.71 22.34
C LEU A 125 19.61 -13.18 21.27
N ALA A 126 20.92 -13.07 21.50
CA ALA A 126 21.94 -13.59 20.59
C ALA A 126 21.77 -15.10 20.38
N ALA A 127 21.55 -15.85 21.45
CA ALA A 127 21.34 -17.30 21.40
C ALA A 127 20.05 -17.72 20.67
N ASP A 128 19.05 -16.84 20.57
CA ASP A 128 17.76 -17.09 19.91
C ASP A 128 17.77 -16.64 18.43
N LEU A 129 18.81 -15.89 18.00
CA LEU A 129 18.97 -15.38 16.64
C LEU A 129 20.05 -16.16 15.86
N PRO A 130 19.94 -16.27 14.53
CA PRO A 130 20.98 -16.89 13.70
C PRO A 130 22.27 -16.06 13.64
N ASP A 131 23.41 -16.75 13.47
CA ASP A 131 24.77 -16.17 13.41
C ASP A 131 25.00 -15.10 12.32
N ASN A 132 24.10 -14.99 11.34
CA ASN A 132 24.15 -13.98 10.29
C ASN A 132 23.46 -12.64 10.65
N ILE A 133 23.00 -12.49 11.90
CA ILE A 133 22.47 -11.26 12.47
C ILE A 133 23.45 -10.72 13.50
N VAL A 134 23.99 -9.53 13.24
CA VAL A 134 25.08 -8.96 14.06
C VAL A 134 24.51 -8.04 15.13
N ILE A 135 24.74 -8.35 16.41
CA ILE A 135 24.32 -7.52 17.55
C ILE A 135 25.50 -6.68 18.05
N ILE A 136 25.34 -5.36 18.05
CA ILE A 136 26.28 -4.37 18.54
C ILE A 136 25.79 -3.85 19.89
N ARG A 137 26.69 -3.89 20.87
CA ARG A 137 26.44 -3.46 22.25
C ARG A 137 27.54 -2.53 22.77
N GLY A 138 27.33 -1.98 23.97
CA GLY A 138 28.30 -1.11 24.64
C GLY A 138 28.29 0.34 24.16
N LEU A 139 27.24 0.76 23.44
CA LEU A 139 26.99 2.16 23.13
C LEU A 139 26.25 2.83 24.29
N ILE A 140 26.67 4.05 24.64
CA ILE A 140 26.10 4.87 25.71
C ILE A 140 25.21 5.93 25.05
N PRO A 141 23.87 5.73 25.02
CA PRO A 141 22.94 6.63 24.32
C PRO A 141 22.93 8.06 24.89
N TYR A 142 23.44 8.22 26.12
CA TYR A 142 23.47 9.49 26.86
C TYR A 142 24.82 10.23 26.77
N SER A 143 25.70 9.89 25.81
CA SER A 143 26.94 10.62 25.54
C SER A 143 27.18 10.78 24.04
N VAL A 144 27.31 12.03 23.56
CA VAL A 144 27.65 12.35 22.16
C VAL A 144 29.06 11.89 21.77
N PHE A 145 29.90 11.60 22.76
CA PHE A 145 31.25 11.08 22.58
C PHE A 145 31.36 9.57 22.79
N ASN A 146 30.27 8.90 23.17
CA ASN A 146 30.28 7.55 23.70
C ASN A 146 31.33 7.35 24.81
N ARG A 147 31.44 8.32 25.72
CA ARG A 147 32.39 8.30 26.84
C ARG A 147 31.65 8.04 28.16
N PRO A 148 32.13 7.12 29.00
CA PRO A 148 31.61 6.97 30.36
C PRO A 148 31.76 8.27 31.16
N LEU A 149 30.81 8.55 32.05
CA LEU A 149 30.87 9.71 32.98
C LEU A 149 32.10 9.66 33.91
N THR A 150 32.71 8.48 34.03
CA THR A 150 33.89 8.20 34.85
C THR A 150 35.22 8.54 34.17
N GLU A 151 35.21 8.79 32.86
CA GLU A 151 36.39 9.09 32.06
C GLU A 151 36.46 10.58 31.70
N SER A 152 37.48 11.28 32.21
CA SER A 152 37.87 12.67 31.88
C SER A 152 36.81 13.78 32.12
N GLY A 153 37.19 14.79 32.94
CA GLY A 153 36.35 15.95 33.28
C GLY A 153 36.50 16.35 34.76
N ILE A 154 36.13 17.60 35.09
CA ILE A 154 36.28 18.19 36.45
C ILE A 154 35.51 17.36 37.51
N LEU A 155 34.40 16.72 37.13
CA LEU A 155 33.55 15.92 38.02
C LEU A 155 33.76 14.39 37.91
N SER A 156 34.75 13.92 37.14
CA SER A 156 34.97 12.48 36.89
C SER A 156 35.19 11.66 38.17
N SER A 157 35.83 12.24 39.20
CA SER A 157 36.03 11.60 40.51
C SER A 157 34.72 11.44 41.29
N PHE A 158 33.80 12.41 41.19
CA PHE A 158 32.47 12.32 41.78
C PHE A 158 31.65 11.21 41.12
N TRP A 159 31.68 11.12 39.78
CA TRP A 159 30.97 10.07 39.05
C TRP A 159 31.52 8.67 39.31
N ARG A 160 32.86 8.51 39.43
CA ARG A 160 33.47 7.24 39.85
C ARG A 160 33.04 6.83 41.26
N PHE A 161 32.90 7.79 42.16
CA PHE A 161 32.39 7.55 43.51
C PHE A 161 30.90 7.16 43.50
N ALA A 162 30.07 7.89 42.75
CA ALA A 162 28.64 7.65 42.61
C ALA A 162 28.34 6.28 41.96
N GLU A 163 29.07 5.89 40.90
CA GLU A 163 28.92 4.60 40.21
C GLU A 163 29.31 3.42 41.11
N ARG A 164 30.45 3.50 41.81
CA ARG A 164 30.87 2.45 42.76
C ARG A 164 29.86 2.25 43.88
N ARG A 165 29.20 3.33 44.32
CA ARG A 165 28.23 3.29 45.40
C ARG A 165 26.84 2.84 44.96
N SER A 166 26.42 3.19 43.73
CA SER A 166 25.14 2.74 43.16
C SER A 166 25.13 1.26 42.80
N GLN A 167 26.30 0.65 42.53
CA GLN A 167 26.44 -0.79 42.22
C GLN A 167 26.66 -1.69 43.46
N SER A 168 26.71 -1.13 44.68
CA SER A 168 26.91 -1.91 45.91
C SER A 168 25.60 -2.57 46.38
N SER A 169 25.65 -3.84 46.76
CA SER A 169 24.52 -4.66 47.25
C SER A 169 23.92 -4.22 48.61
N SER A 170 24.43 -3.16 49.22
CA SER A 170 23.94 -2.64 50.50
C SER A 170 22.88 -1.54 50.29
N VAL A 171 21.66 -1.77 50.77
CA VAL A 171 20.54 -0.82 50.66
C VAL A 171 20.68 0.28 51.72
N SER A 172 21.45 1.32 51.40
CA SER A 172 21.52 2.56 52.18
C SER A 172 20.78 3.68 51.45
N LEU A 173 20.08 4.54 52.19
CA LEU A 173 19.39 5.74 51.66
C LEU A 173 20.32 6.62 50.81
N PHE A 174 21.61 6.68 51.17
CA PHE A 174 22.64 7.41 50.43
C PHE A 174 22.97 6.77 49.06
N ASN A 175 22.98 5.44 48.95
CA ASN A 175 23.24 4.75 47.68
C ASN A 175 22.10 4.99 46.68
N GLY A 176 20.85 5.05 47.18
CA GLY A 176 19.68 5.42 46.39
C GLY A 176 19.73 6.86 45.85
N LEU A 177 20.25 7.82 46.62
CA LEU A 177 20.40 9.21 46.18
C LEU A 177 21.43 9.37 45.04
N PHE A 178 22.51 8.59 45.05
CA PHE A 178 23.49 8.61 43.96
C PHE A 178 22.96 7.99 42.67
N ALA A 179 22.24 6.86 42.76
CA ALA A 179 21.53 6.28 41.61
C ALA A 179 20.49 7.25 41.04
N LEU A 180 19.76 7.97 41.91
CA LEU A 180 18.81 9.00 41.51
C LEU A 180 19.47 10.14 40.73
N THR A 181 20.69 10.55 41.09
CA THR A 181 21.39 11.65 40.41
C THR A 181 21.77 11.28 38.97
N ILE A 182 22.22 10.04 38.73
CA ILE A 182 22.49 9.52 37.38
C ILE A 182 21.19 9.49 36.56
N ASN A 183 20.11 8.98 37.14
CA ASN A 183 18.80 8.92 36.49
C ASN A 183 18.27 10.32 36.13
N ILE A 184 18.41 11.31 37.02
CA ILE A 184 18.00 12.70 36.74
C ILE A 184 18.81 13.28 35.57
N ARG A 185 20.14 13.11 35.56
CA ARG A 185 20.98 13.60 34.46
C ARG A 185 20.59 12.98 33.13
N ASN A 186 20.44 11.65 33.08
CA ASN A 186 20.05 10.96 31.85
C ASN A 186 18.61 11.29 31.42
N LEU A 187 17.70 11.50 32.36
CA LEU A 187 16.36 12.00 32.07
C LEU A 187 16.39 13.39 31.43
N LEU A 188 17.24 14.30 31.92
CA LEU A 188 17.44 15.61 31.31
C LEU A 188 18.02 15.49 29.90
N VAL A 189 18.94 14.56 29.65
CA VAL A 189 19.45 14.27 28.29
C VAL A 189 18.35 13.77 27.37
N VAL A 190 17.48 12.86 27.84
CA VAL A 190 16.29 12.43 27.07
C VAL A 190 15.40 13.62 26.75
N ALA A 191 15.20 14.53 27.69
CA ALA A 191 14.44 15.77 27.46
C ALA A 191 15.12 16.68 26.41
N VAL A 192 16.45 16.79 26.41
CA VAL A 192 17.22 17.52 25.38
C VAL A 192 17.05 16.86 24.01
N SER A 193 17.21 15.54 23.91
CA SER A 193 16.98 14.78 22.67
C SER A 193 15.55 14.95 22.15
N ALA A 194 14.58 15.09 23.05
CA ALA A 194 13.18 15.31 22.72
C ALA A 194 12.85 16.75 22.32
N ASP A 195 13.65 17.75 22.70
CA ASP A 195 13.44 19.16 22.39
C ASP A 195 13.75 19.46 20.92
N GLN A 196 12.94 20.30 20.28
CA GLN A 196 13.08 20.59 18.84
C GLN A 196 14.29 21.48 18.53
N ARG A 197 14.79 22.26 19.50
CA ARG A 197 15.87 23.23 19.30
C ARG A 197 17.23 22.58 19.55
N PHE A 198 17.35 21.85 20.65
CA PHE A 198 18.63 21.24 21.06
C PHE A 198 18.77 19.77 20.64
N GLY A 199 17.65 19.07 20.47
CA GLY A 199 17.62 17.67 20.10
C GLY A 199 18.35 17.34 18.80
N PRO A 200 18.19 18.08 17.69
CA PRO A 200 18.89 17.78 16.44
C PRO A 200 20.42 17.69 16.60
N ILE A 201 21.02 18.59 17.39
CA ILE A 201 22.46 18.61 17.64
C ILE A 201 22.88 17.37 18.44
N TYR A 202 22.19 17.13 19.56
CA TYR A 202 22.48 15.97 20.42
C TYR A 202 22.31 14.65 19.65
N ASN A 203 21.21 14.51 18.93
CA ASN A 203 20.85 13.31 18.17
C ASN A 203 21.82 13.04 17.03
N GLN A 204 22.38 14.07 16.38
CA GLN A 204 23.43 13.92 15.39
C GLN A 204 24.73 13.37 16.00
N GLY A 205 25.11 13.85 17.19
CA GLY A 205 26.27 13.31 17.92
C GLY A 205 26.12 11.82 18.22
N THR A 206 24.96 11.41 18.75
CA THR A 206 24.69 9.98 19.01
C THR A 206 24.62 9.17 17.71
N ALA A 207 24.08 9.72 16.62
CA ALA A 207 24.08 9.07 15.32
C ALA A 207 25.51 8.84 14.78
N GLN A 208 26.44 9.78 15.00
CA GLN A 208 27.84 9.61 14.60
C GLN A 208 28.50 8.43 15.31
N VAL A 209 28.21 8.24 16.61
CA VAL A 209 28.69 7.08 17.38
C VAL A 209 28.17 5.78 16.77
N MET A 210 26.86 5.69 16.51
CA MET A 210 26.26 4.50 15.90
C MET A 210 26.81 4.24 14.50
N TYR A 211 26.98 5.29 13.69
CA TYR A 211 27.59 5.21 12.36
C TYR A 211 28.99 4.63 12.42
N ASN A 212 29.87 5.19 13.25
CA ASN A 212 31.25 4.70 13.38
C ASN A 212 31.28 3.23 13.82
N SER A 213 30.42 2.87 14.78
CA SER A 213 30.28 1.51 15.25
C SER A 213 29.89 0.57 14.11
N LEU A 214 28.85 0.90 13.33
CA LEU A 214 28.40 0.12 12.18
C LEU A 214 29.52 -0.07 11.14
N ILE A 215 30.19 1.02 10.74
CA ILE A 215 31.27 0.96 9.74
C ILE A 215 32.43 0.12 10.25
N SER A 216 32.82 0.28 11.52
CA SER A 216 33.92 -0.50 12.12
C SER A 216 33.63 -2.00 12.19
N HIS A 217 32.35 -2.38 12.28
CA HIS A 217 31.90 -3.77 12.31
C HIS A 217 31.43 -4.29 10.94
N GLY A 218 31.81 -3.62 9.84
CA GLY A 218 31.65 -4.15 8.49
C GLY A 218 30.40 -3.72 7.73
N TYR A 219 29.58 -2.81 8.29
CA TYR A 219 28.45 -2.24 7.55
C TYR A 219 28.94 -1.41 6.37
N LYS A 220 28.40 -1.68 5.17
CA LYS A 220 28.72 -0.93 3.95
C LYS A 220 27.57 0.05 3.65
N PRO A 221 27.80 1.38 3.63
CA PRO A 221 26.80 2.36 3.20
C PRO A 221 26.25 2.02 1.81
N GLY A 222 24.93 2.13 1.63
CA GLY A 222 24.27 1.74 0.38
C GLY A 222 24.14 0.23 0.13
N SER A 223 24.58 -0.64 1.05
CA SER A 223 24.41 -2.11 0.93
C SER A 223 22.94 -2.57 0.95
N GLY A 224 22.04 -1.74 1.50
CA GLY A 224 20.63 -2.11 1.69
C GLY A 224 20.40 -3.11 2.83
N VAL A 225 21.44 -3.53 3.56
CA VAL A 225 21.29 -4.39 4.75
C VAL A 225 20.54 -3.60 5.84
N PRO A 226 19.44 -4.14 6.40
CA PRO A 226 18.64 -3.45 7.39
C PRO A 226 19.36 -3.31 8.73
N ILE A 227 19.06 -2.21 9.42
CA ILE A 227 19.53 -1.89 10.78
C ILE A 227 18.33 -1.84 11.71
N THR A 228 18.38 -2.57 12.82
CA THR A 228 17.36 -2.54 13.88
C THR A 228 17.93 -1.86 15.12
N LEU A 229 17.33 -0.74 15.53
CA LEU A 229 17.68 -0.05 16.77
C LEU A 229 16.72 -0.50 17.87
N ILE A 230 17.23 -1.22 18.87
CA ILE A 230 16.47 -1.61 20.07
C ILE A 230 16.74 -0.56 21.14
N GLY A 231 15.71 0.17 21.57
CA GLY A 231 15.81 1.17 22.62
C GLY A 231 14.94 0.82 23.83
N PHE A 232 15.55 0.71 25.01
CA PHE A 232 14.83 0.51 26.27
C PHE A 232 14.57 1.84 26.98
N SER A 233 13.33 2.06 27.46
CA SER A 233 12.95 3.28 28.18
C SER A 233 13.35 4.57 27.43
N GLY A 234 14.18 5.44 28.02
CA GLY A 234 14.72 6.64 27.38
C GLY A 234 15.60 6.37 26.15
N GLY A 235 16.22 5.20 26.04
CA GLY A 235 17.01 4.79 24.88
C GLY A 235 16.19 4.76 23.58
N ALA A 236 14.87 4.53 23.66
CA ALA A 236 13.98 4.59 22.50
C ALA A 236 13.85 6.01 21.90
N GLN A 237 13.85 7.05 22.73
CA GLN A 237 13.87 8.45 22.27
C GLN A 237 15.16 8.75 21.51
N ILE A 238 16.29 8.26 22.02
CA ILE A 238 17.61 8.44 21.43
C ILE A 238 17.72 7.68 20.10
N ALA A 239 17.25 6.43 20.05
CA ALA A 239 17.15 5.65 18.82
C ALA A 239 16.38 6.42 17.74
N MET A 240 15.16 6.85 18.07
CA MET A 240 14.32 7.63 17.16
C MET A 240 14.93 8.97 16.76
N GLY A 241 15.69 9.60 17.68
CA GLY A 241 16.39 10.85 17.42
C GLY A 241 17.50 10.70 16.40
N ALA A 242 18.25 9.58 16.45
CA ALA A 242 19.39 9.32 15.58
C ALA A 242 19.02 8.97 14.12
N VAL A 243 17.79 8.47 13.88
CA VAL A 243 17.33 7.99 12.56
C VAL A 243 17.59 8.97 11.41
N PRO A 244 17.22 10.27 11.48
CA PRO A 244 17.38 11.18 10.34
C PRO A 244 18.85 11.31 9.90
N SER A 245 19.75 11.46 10.88
CA SER A 245 21.19 11.60 10.64
C SER A 245 21.80 10.29 10.13
N LEU A 246 21.39 9.14 10.69
CA LEU A 246 21.82 7.83 10.21
C LEU A 246 21.38 7.57 8.76
N LYS A 247 20.11 7.86 8.42
CA LYS A 247 19.62 7.71 7.05
C LYS A 247 20.39 8.59 6.08
N GLN A 248 20.70 9.83 6.46
CA GLN A 248 21.50 10.72 5.63
C GLN A 248 22.92 10.18 5.43
N ALA A 249 23.58 9.72 6.49
CA ALA A 249 24.97 9.26 6.45
C ALA A 249 25.14 7.89 5.77
N LEU A 250 24.14 7.00 5.84
CA LEU A 250 24.20 5.63 5.33
C LEU A 250 23.50 5.44 3.98
N LEU A 251 23.28 6.53 3.24
CA LEU A 251 22.64 6.52 1.91
C LEU A 251 21.24 5.88 1.93
N SER A 252 20.39 6.35 2.86
CA SER A 252 19.00 5.89 3.04
C SER A 252 18.87 4.42 3.40
N ALA A 253 19.80 3.89 4.20
CA ALA A 253 19.73 2.53 4.77
C ALA A 253 18.34 2.23 5.40
N PRO A 254 17.82 0.98 5.28
CA PRO A 254 16.59 0.58 5.95
C PRO A 254 16.80 0.54 7.47
N ILE A 255 16.04 1.34 8.21
CA ILE A 255 16.14 1.41 9.68
C ILE A 255 14.79 1.10 10.31
N GLU A 256 14.78 0.11 11.21
CA GLU A 256 13.68 -0.23 12.11
C GLU A 256 14.00 0.14 13.54
N VAL A 257 12.97 0.42 14.32
CA VAL A 257 13.11 0.69 15.75
C VAL A 257 12.23 -0.26 16.56
N ILE A 258 12.82 -0.97 17.52
CA ILE A 258 12.10 -1.72 18.54
C ILE A 258 12.21 -0.92 19.84
N SER A 259 11.08 -0.37 20.28
CA SER A 259 10.96 0.42 21.49
C SER A 259 10.41 -0.46 22.61
N LEU A 260 11.27 -0.81 23.58
CA LEU A 260 10.91 -1.59 24.76
C LEU A 260 10.56 -0.63 25.91
N ALA A 261 9.28 -0.59 26.31
CA ALA A 261 8.80 0.32 27.36
C ALA A 261 9.24 1.78 27.12
N GLY A 262 9.33 2.20 25.86
CA GLY A 262 10.05 3.43 25.51
C GLY A 262 9.27 4.71 25.77
N VAL A 263 9.96 5.78 26.16
CA VAL A 263 9.35 7.11 26.31
C VAL A 263 9.76 7.98 25.14
N ILE A 264 8.85 8.23 24.19
CA ILE A 264 9.14 8.95 22.93
C ILE A 264 8.31 10.23 22.85
N SER A 265 8.90 11.32 22.35
CA SER A 265 8.27 12.65 22.32
C SER A 265 7.38 12.92 21.11
N GLY A 266 7.57 12.18 20.02
CA GLY A 266 6.89 12.43 18.75
C GLY A 266 7.37 13.67 17.97
N ASN A 267 8.42 14.35 18.46
CA ASN A 267 9.10 15.44 17.75
C ASN A 267 10.06 14.93 16.67
N ASN A 268 10.61 13.73 16.85
CA ASN A 268 11.47 13.09 15.86
C ASN A 268 10.68 12.77 14.59
N ASN A 269 11.34 12.82 13.43
CA ASN A 269 10.71 12.54 12.16
C ASN A 269 10.48 11.03 11.95
N ALA A 270 9.45 10.49 12.60
CA ALA A 270 9.01 9.10 12.51
C ALA A 270 8.50 8.70 11.11
N LEU A 271 8.46 9.62 10.14
CA LEU A 271 8.16 9.26 8.75
C LEU A 271 9.36 8.64 8.02
N LEU A 272 10.58 8.81 8.55
CA LEU A 272 11.80 8.32 7.92
C LEU A 272 12.12 6.85 8.20
N ILE A 273 11.66 6.31 9.33
CA ILE A 273 11.82 4.88 9.66
C ILE A 273 11.05 3.98 8.69
N GLU A 274 11.52 2.75 8.49
CA GLU A 274 10.70 1.75 7.78
C GLU A 274 9.55 1.30 8.67
N HIS A 275 9.85 0.98 9.93
CA HIS A 275 8.84 0.63 10.91
C HIS A 275 9.33 0.83 12.35
N MET A 276 8.39 1.08 13.27
CA MET A 276 8.63 1.09 14.71
C MET A 276 7.68 0.11 15.40
N TYR A 277 8.26 -0.79 16.19
CA TYR A 277 7.55 -1.69 17.09
C TYR A 277 7.62 -1.14 18.49
N HIS A 278 6.48 -0.80 19.08
CA HIS A 278 6.40 -0.23 20.41
C HIS A 278 5.80 -1.27 21.37
N LEU A 279 6.67 -1.93 22.12
CA LEU A 279 6.34 -3.00 23.06
C LEU A 279 6.06 -2.37 24.43
N VAL A 280 4.83 -2.50 24.91
CA VAL A 280 4.35 -1.86 26.15
C VAL A 280 3.50 -2.83 26.96
N GLY A 281 3.69 -2.84 28.28
CA GLY A 281 2.86 -3.60 29.21
C GLY A 281 1.72 -2.78 29.82
N ASP A 282 0.65 -3.46 30.22
CA ASP A 282 -0.56 -2.90 30.82
C ASP A 282 -0.32 -2.26 32.20
N LYS A 283 0.81 -2.55 32.85
CA LYS A 283 1.20 -1.94 34.13
C LYS A 283 2.32 -0.92 33.99
N ASP A 284 2.72 -0.57 32.77
CA ASP A 284 3.69 0.49 32.54
C ASP A 284 3.05 1.88 32.74
N ALA A 285 3.26 2.46 33.92
CA ALA A 285 2.78 3.81 34.24
C ALA A 285 3.63 4.92 33.58
N VAL A 286 4.89 4.65 33.23
CA VAL A 286 5.83 5.65 32.73
C VAL A 286 5.58 5.91 31.24
N GLU A 287 5.39 4.86 30.43
CA GLU A 287 5.04 5.05 29.01
C GLU A 287 3.74 5.84 28.87
N ARG A 288 2.74 5.56 29.72
CA ARG A 288 1.44 6.25 29.75
C ARG A 288 1.55 7.76 29.97
N LEU A 289 2.59 8.23 30.67
CA LEU A 289 2.85 9.66 30.84
C LEU A 289 3.37 10.31 29.54
N GLY A 290 4.03 9.56 28.66
CA GLY A 290 4.58 10.06 27.40
C GLY A 290 3.52 10.74 26.50
N PRO A 291 2.43 10.05 26.11
CA PRO A 291 1.33 10.65 25.37
C PRO A 291 0.69 11.86 26.05
N ILE A 292 0.82 12.02 27.37
CA ILE A 292 0.28 13.17 28.11
C ILE A 292 1.26 14.34 28.05
N LEU A 293 2.53 14.09 28.36
CA LEU A 293 3.57 15.12 28.46
C LEU A 293 4.00 15.70 27.10
N PHE A 294 3.81 14.96 26.01
CA PHE A 294 4.26 15.38 24.68
C PHE A 294 3.10 15.74 23.76
N PRO A 295 2.81 17.04 23.54
CA PRO A 295 1.68 17.49 22.72
C PRO A 295 1.66 16.91 21.31
N ARG A 296 2.82 16.66 20.69
CA ARG A 296 2.89 16.06 19.34
C ARG A 296 2.36 14.62 19.29
N ARG A 297 2.21 13.93 20.42
CA ARG A 297 1.54 12.61 20.51
C ARG A 297 0.03 12.72 20.69
N TRP A 298 -0.51 13.92 20.97
CA TRP A 298 -1.95 14.11 21.15
C TRP A 298 -2.67 14.03 19.81
N LYS A 299 -3.87 13.45 19.81
CA LYS A 299 -4.70 13.28 18.61
C LYS A 299 -5.05 14.62 17.93
N LEU A 300 -5.09 15.72 18.70
CA LEU A 300 -5.36 17.07 18.19
C LEU A 300 -4.28 17.54 17.19
N PHE A 301 -3.02 17.14 17.40
CA PHE A 301 -1.91 17.48 16.50
C PHE A 301 -1.74 16.40 15.43
N PHE A 302 -2.80 16.10 14.67
CA PHE A 302 -2.82 15.04 13.64
C PHE A 302 -1.75 15.21 12.54
N LEU A 303 -1.21 16.42 12.37
CA LEU A 303 -0.12 16.75 11.44
C LEU A 303 1.29 16.49 11.98
N SER A 304 1.43 16.08 13.25
CA SER A 304 2.74 15.72 13.79
C SER A 304 3.33 14.51 13.07
N TYR A 305 4.66 14.42 13.02
CA TYR A 305 5.35 13.27 12.44
C TYR A 305 4.88 11.95 13.07
N TRP A 306 4.67 11.94 14.38
CA TRP A 306 4.14 10.79 15.11
C TRP A 306 2.76 10.35 14.63
N ASN A 307 1.76 11.25 14.63
CA ASN A 307 0.39 10.89 14.27
C ASN A 307 0.27 10.51 12.79
N ARG A 308 1.05 11.16 11.93
CA ARG A 308 1.15 10.78 10.51
C ARG A 308 1.78 9.41 10.33
N ALA A 309 2.91 9.13 11.00
CA ALA A 309 3.55 7.81 10.94
C ALA A 309 2.63 6.70 11.45
N LYS A 310 1.91 6.96 12.56
CA LYS A 310 0.87 6.05 13.08
C LYS A 310 -0.25 5.83 12.06
N PHE A 311 -0.73 6.89 11.42
CA PHE A 311 -1.77 6.80 10.39
C PHE A 311 -1.29 6.02 9.14
N MET A 312 -0.01 6.15 8.78
CA MET A 312 0.60 5.43 7.66
C MET A 312 0.96 3.97 8.00
N GLY A 313 0.66 3.50 9.21
CA GLY A 313 0.98 2.13 9.63
C GLY A 313 2.45 1.92 10.00
N LYS A 314 3.30 2.96 10.04
CA LYS A 314 4.73 2.85 10.39
C LYS A 314 5.02 2.58 11.87
N ILE A 315 3.98 2.55 12.71
CA ILE A 315 4.10 2.32 14.16
C ILE A 315 3.10 1.23 14.56
N SER A 316 3.61 0.09 15.00
CA SER A 316 2.81 -0.99 15.60
C SER A 316 2.96 -0.98 17.12
N PHE A 317 1.85 -1.13 17.82
CA PHE A 317 1.84 -1.31 19.28
C PHE A 317 1.74 -2.80 19.56
N VAL A 318 2.66 -3.33 20.35
CA VAL A 318 2.73 -4.75 20.73
C VAL A 318 2.51 -4.85 22.23
N SER A 319 1.49 -5.59 22.65
CA SER A 319 1.19 -5.76 24.07
C SER A 319 2.15 -6.76 24.70
N LEU A 320 2.67 -6.42 25.88
CA LEU A 320 3.41 -7.33 26.76
C LEU A 320 2.50 -7.91 27.86
N GLY A 321 1.20 -7.61 27.88
CA GLY A 321 0.29 -8.04 28.94
C GLY A 321 0.61 -7.37 30.28
N PRO A 322 0.62 -8.08 31.43
CA PRO A 322 0.67 -7.47 32.77
C PRO A 322 2.05 -6.93 33.20
N VAL A 323 2.93 -6.64 32.24
CA VAL A 323 4.30 -6.17 32.43
C VAL A 323 4.33 -4.67 32.81
N GLY A 324 5.27 -4.29 33.68
CA GLY A 324 5.55 -2.92 34.13
C GLY A 324 6.68 -2.25 33.34
N HIS A 325 7.26 -1.17 33.87
CA HIS A 325 8.26 -0.36 33.14
C HIS A 325 9.71 -0.85 33.29
N MET A 326 10.19 -1.02 34.53
CA MET A 326 11.60 -1.30 34.83
C MET A 326 11.76 -2.10 36.13
N GLY A 327 12.89 -2.81 36.27
CA GLY A 327 13.21 -3.60 37.44
C GLY A 327 12.24 -4.77 37.66
N ALA A 328 11.94 -5.09 38.92
CA ALA A 328 11.03 -6.17 39.28
C ALA A 328 9.62 -5.95 38.66
N GLY A 329 9.22 -6.85 37.76
CA GLY A 329 8.01 -6.78 36.95
C GLY A 329 8.14 -6.04 35.63
N GLY A 330 9.32 -5.55 35.24
CA GLY A 330 9.60 -4.92 33.95
C GLY A 330 9.81 -5.92 32.80
N PRO A 331 10.02 -5.45 31.56
CA PRO A 331 10.11 -6.30 30.37
C PRO A 331 11.36 -7.19 30.33
N LEU A 332 12.39 -6.86 31.10
CA LEU A 332 13.64 -7.62 31.17
C LEU A 332 13.73 -8.49 32.44
N ASP A 333 12.63 -8.65 33.20
CA ASP A 333 12.64 -9.41 34.45
C ASP A 333 12.58 -10.93 34.20
N ALA A 334 13.66 -11.63 34.56
CA ALA A 334 13.75 -13.10 34.46
C ALA A 334 12.98 -13.85 35.56
N ASN A 335 12.57 -13.18 36.65
CA ASN A 335 12.04 -13.80 37.87
C ASN A 335 10.52 -13.62 38.03
N LYS A 336 9.88 -12.85 37.16
CA LYS A 336 8.42 -12.73 37.08
C LYS A 336 7.88 -13.51 35.90
N PHE A 337 6.78 -14.20 36.13
CA PHE A 337 6.20 -15.13 35.17
C PHE A 337 4.78 -14.72 34.79
N LEU A 338 4.46 -14.93 33.52
CA LEU A 338 3.12 -14.88 32.98
C LEU A 338 2.29 -16.07 33.48
N SER A 339 0.97 -16.01 33.26
CA SER A 339 0.05 -17.11 33.57
C SER A 339 0.34 -18.39 32.78
N ASP A 340 1.04 -18.29 31.65
CA ASP A 340 1.43 -19.43 30.81
C ASP A 340 2.79 -20.05 31.21
N GLY A 341 3.42 -19.56 32.27
CA GLY A 341 4.68 -20.08 32.80
C GLY A 341 5.95 -19.50 32.18
N ARG A 342 5.86 -18.66 31.14
CA ARG A 342 7.03 -17.95 30.59
C ARG A 342 7.44 -16.79 31.51
N SER A 343 8.74 -16.54 31.64
CA SER A 343 9.21 -15.32 32.30
C SER A 343 8.94 -14.08 31.43
N TYR A 344 8.86 -12.90 32.04
CA TYR A 344 8.68 -11.65 31.29
C TYR A 344 9.85 -11.40 30.33
N LEU A 345 11.07 -11.71 30.75
CA LEU A 345 12.25 -11.68 29.89
C LEU A 345 12.10 -12.62 28.68
N ARG A 346 11.71 -13.88 28.90
CA ARG A 346 11.57 -14.86 27.80
C ARG A 346 10.49 -14.43 26.81
N GLN A 347 9.36 -13.92 27.29
CA GLN A 347 8.33 -13.34 26.43
C GLN A 347 8.89 -12.20 25.56
N THR A 348 9.65 -11.27 26.17
CA THR A 348 10.24 -10.14 25.45
C THR A 348 11.23 -10.61 24.39
N ILE A 349 12.10 -11.58 24.70
CA ILE A 349 13.04 -12.17 23.73
C ILE A 349 12.29 -12.81 22.57
N GLU A 350 11.32 -13.69 22.83
CA GLU A 350 10.55 -14.36 21.78
C GLU A 350 9.86 -13.37 20.83
N ILE A 351 9.31 -12.27 21.37
CA ILE A 351 8.68 -11.23 20.56
C ILE A 351 9.73 -10.49 19.73
N VAL A 352 10.84 -10.06 20.34
CA VAL A 352 11.92 -9.33 19.65
C VAL A 352 12.55 -10.19 18.57
N SER A 353 12.88 -11.45 18.84
CA SER A 353 13.41 -12.40 17.87
C SER A 353 12.47 -12.55 16.69
N LYS A 354 11.18 -12.82 16.92
CA LYS A 354 10.18 -12.91 15.85
C LYS A 354 10.06 -11.63 15.03
N ILE A 355 10.23 -10.46 15.62
CA ILE A 355 10.25 -9.18 14.88
C ILE A 355 11.51 -9.08 14.01
N VAL A 356 12.68 -9.35 14.59
CA VAL A 356 13.99 -9.27 13.92
C VAL A 356 14.07 -10.27 12.74
N LEU A 357 13.47 -11.45 12.90
CA LEU A 357 13.34 -12.49 11.89
C LEU A 357 12.20 -12.24 10.88
N GLU A 358 11.40 -11.18 11.07
CA GLU A 358 10.24 -10.86 10.23
C GLU A 358 9.12 -11.94 10.26
N GLU A 359 9.00 -12.68 11.36
CA GLU A 359 8.06 -13.79 11.59
C GLU A 359 6.91 -13.46 12.56
N TYR A 360 6.89 -12.26 13.11
CA TYR A 360 5.87 -11.89 14.10
C TYR A 360 4.45 -11.97 13.51
N PRO A 361 3.50 -12.67 14.16
CA PRO A 361 2.21 -13.03 13.56
C PRO A 361 1.17 -11.91 13.65
N TYR A 362 1.41 -10.77 12.99
CA TYR A 362 0.54 -9.58 13.07
C TYR A 362 -0.94 -9.82 12.73
N ASN A 363 -1.23 -10.85 11.93
CA ASN A 363 -2.56 -11.10 11.40
C ASN A 363 -3.37 -12.14 12.19
N GLN A 364 -2.74 -12.92 13.08
CA GLN A 364 -3.39 -14.08 13.72
C GLN A 364 -4.51 -13.67 14.70
N GLU A 365 -4.44 -12.48 15.28
CA GLU A 365 -5.46 -11.95 16.19
C GLU A 365 -6.67 -11.32 15.47
N LEU A 366 -6.62 -11.18 14.13
CA LEU A 366 -7.65 -10.49 13.37
C LEU A 366 -8.84 -11.41 13.09
N VAL A 367 -9.91 -11.26 13.89
CA VAL A 367 -11.18 -11.95 13.64
C VAL A 367 -12.02 -11.16 12.64
N LYS A 368 -12.41 -11.80 11.52
CA LYS A 368 -13.38 -11.22 10.59
C LYS A 368 -14.77 -11.23 11.20
N THR A 369 -15.41 -10.06 11.22
CA THR A 369 -16.80 -9.89 11.68
C THR A 369 -17.82 -10.09 10.55
N LYS A 370 -17.39 -9.94 9.29
CA LYS A 370 -18.24 -10.06 8.10
C LYS A 370 -17.52 -10.86 7.02
N ILE A 371 -18.26 -11.77 6.40
CA ILE A 371 -17.81 -12.56 5.26
C ILE A 371 -17.97 -11.72 3.99
N SER A 372 -16.89 -11.61 3.23
CA SER A 372 -16.83 -10.93 1.93
C SER A 372 -17.70 -11.64 0.87
N ASN A 373 -18.00 -10.98 -0.24
CA ASN A 373 -18.63 -11.65 -1.38
C ASN A 373 -17.65 -12.62 -2.03
N TYR A 374 -16.37 -12.25 -2.14
CA TYR A 374 -15.31 -13.13 -2.64
C TYR A 374 -15.28 -14.47 -1.90
N GLU A 375 -15.27 -14.47 -0.56
CA GLU A 375 -15.26 -15.71 0.23
C GLU A 375 -16.49 -16.57 -0.03
N ARG A 376 -17.68 -15.97 -0.12
CA ARG A 376 -18.91 -16.71 -0.49
C ARG A 376 -18.82 -17.31 -1.88
N TYR A 377 -18.31 -16.54 -2.84
CA TYR A 377 -18.18 -16.97 -4.21
C TYR A 377 -17.21 -18.16 -4.35
N GLN A 378 -16.18 -18.22 -3.49
CA GLN A 378 -15.23 -19.33 -3.44
C GLN A 378 -15.84 -20.66 -2.93
N GLU A 379 -17.02 -20.64 -2.31
CA GLU A 379 -17.72 -21.86 -1.89
C GLU A 379 -18.12 -22.72 -3.12
N ALA A 380 -18.38 -22.08 -4.26
CA ALA A 380 -18.68 -22.79 -5.50
C ALA A 380 -17.40 -23.32 -6.17
N ALA A 381 -17.39 -24.62 -6.45
CA ALA A 381 -16.22 -25.31 -7.02
C ALA A 381 -15.74 -24.68 -8.34
N PHE A 382 -16.65 -24.27 -9.24
CA PHE A 382 -16.29 -23.69 -10.54
C PHE A 382 -15.59 -22.32 -10.46
N ASN A 383 -15.56 -21.68 -9.28
CA ASN A 383 -14.79 -20.45 -9.07
C ASN A 383 -13.34 -20.72 -8.65
N ARG A 384 -12.99 -21.97 -8.35
CA ARG A 384 -11.65 -22.37 -7.90
C ARG A 384 -10.83 -22.97 -9.05
N PRO A 385 -9.53 -22.66 -9.16
CA PRO A 385 -8.70 -23.16 -10.26
C PRO A 385 -8.59 -24.68 -10.36
N ASP A 386 -8.57 -25.38 -9.22
CA ASP A 386 -8.42 -26.83 -9.09
C ASP A 386 -9.62 -27.63 -9.64
N TYR A 387 -10.78 -26.99 -9.82
CA TYR A 387 -11.95 -27.59 -10.46
C TYR A 387 -11.72 -27.96 -11.93
N TYR A 388 -10.70 -27.36 -12.57
CA TYR A 388 -10.42 -27.52 -13.97
C TYR A 388 -9.08 -28.26 -14.17
N PRO A 389 -9.07 -29.51 -14.66
CA PRO A 389 -7.83 -30.25 -14.91
C PRO A 389 -6.89 -29.52 -15.88
N LEU A 390 -5.58 -29.58 -15.66
CA LEU A 390 -4.61 -28.94 -16.58
C LEU A 390 -4.37 -29.78 -17.84
N ASN A 391 -4.34 -31.10 -17.71
CA ASN A 391 -4.25 -32.01 -18.85
C ASN A 391 -5.64 -32.21 -19.49
N GLN A 392 -6.02 -31.30 -20.39
CA GLN A 392 -7.26 -31.40 -21.16
C GLN A 392 -7.04 -30.90 -22.58
N SER A 393 -7.80 -31.45 -23.53
CA SER A 393 -7.84 -30.97 -24.91
C SER A 393 -9.26 -30.54 -25.30
N VAL A 394 -9.31 -29.57 -26.21
CA VAL A 394 -10.54 -29.07 -26.83
C VAL A 394 -10.45 -29.25 -28.35
N ASN A 395 -11.58 -29.43 -29.01
CA ASN A 395 -11.61 -29.41 -30.47
C ASN A 395 -11.27 -27.99 -30.95
N ILE A 396 -10.14 -27.82 -31.65
CA ILE A 396 -9.62 -26.52 -32.07
C ILE A 396 -10.50 -25.82 -33.12
N ASP A 397 -11.38 -26.58 -33.79
CA ASP A 397 -12.35 -26.04 -34.73
C ASP A 397 -13.55 -25.41 -34.02
N LEU A 398 -13.85 -25.85 -32.79
CA LEU A 398 -14.96 -25.35 -31.97
C LEU A 398 -14.51 -24.33 -30.91
N TYR A 399 -13.30 -24.54 -30.37
CA TYR A 399 -12.75 -23.76 -29.28
C TYR A 399 -11.34 -23.24 -29.60
N ARG A 400 -11.00 -22.06 -29.09
CA ARG A 400 -9.66 -21.46 -29.21
C ARG A 400 -9.13 -21.06 -27.84
N PRO A 401 -7.81 -21.14 -27.60
CA PRO A 401 -7.22 -20.59 -26.38
C PRO A 401 -7.37 -19.07 -26.35
N ILE A 402 -7.56 -18.51 -25.16
CA ILE A 402 -7.73 -17.05 -25.00
C ILE A 402 -6.42 -16.30 -25.34
N ALA A 403 -5.27 -16.86 -24.93
CA ALA A 403 -3.95 -16.30 -25.21
C ALA A 403 -2.90 -17.40 -25.38
N SER A 404 -1.72 -17.04 -25.90
CA SER A 404 -0.62 -18.02 -26.05
C SER A 404 -0.06 -18.47 -24.70
N TRP A 405 0.05 -17.57 -23.73
CA TRP A 405 0.55 -17.87 -22.39
C TRP A 405 -0.50 -17.51 -21.35
N MET A 406 -0.93 -18.49 -20.56
CA MET A 406 -1.93 -18.35 -19.51
C MET A 406 -1.56 -19.21 -18.31
N GLY A 407 -1.90 -18.74 -17.11
CA GLY A 407 -1.57 -19.47 -15.89
C GLY A 407 -2.03 -18.80 -14.63
N ARG A 408 -1.80 -19.48 -13.52
CA ARG A 408 -2.16 -19.03 -12.18
C ARG A 408 -0.95 -18.40 -11.50
N LEU A 409 -1.11 -17.18 -11.02
CA LEU A 409 -0.10 -16.54 -10.17
C LEU A 409 -0.16 -17.14 -8.76
N ILE A 410 1.01 -17.47 -8.24
CA ILE A 410 1.20 -18.01 -6.90
C ILE A 410 2.18 -17.09 -6.16
N LEU A 411 1.77 -16.63 -4.98
CA LEU A 411 2.67 -15.87 -4.11
C LEU A 411 3.71 -16.83 -3.51
N PRO A 412 5.02 -16.65 -3.79
CA PRO A 412 6.04 -17.54 -3.25
C PRO A 412 6.14 -17.42 -1.73
N PRO A 413 6.63 -18.46 -1.04
CA PRO A 413 7.17 -18.32 0.31
C PRO A 413 8.25 -17.23 0.37
N LYS A 414 8.44 -16.59 1.54
CA LYS A 414 9.34 -15.44 1.70
C LYS A 414 10.77 -15.74 1.23
N GLU A 415 11.23 -16.97 1.44
CA GLU A 415 12.59 -17.43 1.14
C GLU A 415 12.86 -17.51 -0.37
N GLN A 416 11.81 -17.74 -1.17
CA GLN A 416 11.90 -17.93 -2.63
C GLN A 416 11.63 -16.64 -3.42
N ARG A 417 11.33 -15.55 -2.72
CA ARG A 417 10.89 -14.28 -3.28
C ARG A 417 11.90 -13.61 -4.22
N GLN A 418 13.21 -13.85 -4.02
CA GLN A 418 14.26 -13.23 -4.82
C GLN A 418 14.16 -13.57 -6.32
N LEU A 419 13.45 -14.63 -6.67
CA LEU A 419 13.24 -15.10 -8.04
C LEU A 419 11.91 -14.62 -8.67
N GLY A 420 11.24 -13.63 -8.09
CA GLY A 420 9.96 -13.11 -8.59
C GLY A 420 8.77 -13.87 -8.01
N VAL A 421 7.67 -13.98 -8.77
CA VAL A 421 6.48 -14.74 -8.35
C VAL A 421 6.45 -16.10 -9.03
N LEU A 422 5.68 -17.05 -8.50
CA LEU A 422 5.48 -18.35 -9.12
C LEU A 422 4.31 -18.30 -10.11
N PHE A 423 4.41 -19.06 -11.20
CA PHE A 423 3.41 -19.13 -12.26
C PHE A 423 3.18 -20.59 -12.65
N GLU A 424 1.98 -21.09 -12.36
CA GLU A 424 1.54 -22.42 -12.81
C GLU A 424 1.03 -22.31 -14.24
N VAL A 425 1.75 -22.90 -15.17
CA VAL A 425 1.48 -22.78 -16.61
C VAL A 425 0.23 -23.59 -16.96
N HIS A 426 -0.83 -22.90 -17.37
CA HIS A 426 -2.09 -23.53 -17.80
C HIS A 426 -2.16 -23.71 -19.32
N HIS A 427 -1.47 -22.84 -20.06
CA HIS A 427 -1.33 -22.91 -21.50
C HIS A 427 -0.05 -22.17 -21.91
N ALA A 428 0.67 -22.72 -22.88
CA ALA A 428 1.88 -22.14 -23.44
C ALA A 428 1.80 -22.11 -24.98
N ASP A 429 2.77 -21.50 -25.64
CA ASP A 429 2.88 -21.61 -27.09
C ASP A 429 3.29 -23.03 -27.53
N ALA A 430 3.27 -23.29 -28.84
CA ALA A 430 3.56 -24.62 -29.38
C ALA A 430 4.95 -25.15 -29.01
N LYS A 431 5.95 -24.28 -28.80
CA LYS A 431 7.33 -24.69 -28.47
C LYS A 431 7.46 -25.10 -27.01
N HIS A 432 6.62 -24.56 -26.14
CA HIS A 432 6.73 -24.72 -24.69
C HIS A 432 5.59 -25.53 -24.06
N GLN A 433 4.87 -26.34 -24.85
CA GLN A 433 3.77 -27.18 -24.35
C GLN A 433 4.17 -28.10 -23.19
N HIS A 434 5.44 -28.55 -23.17
CA HIS A 434 5.99 -29.40 -22.11
C HIS A 434 6.02 -28.72 -20.72
N LEU A 435 5.85 -27.40 -20.65
CA LEU A 435 5.77 -26.64 -19.40
C LEU A 435 4.35 -26.59 -18.83
N VAL A 436 3.30 -26.95 -19.60
CA VAL A 436 1.92 -26.97 -19.10
C VAL A 436 1.81 -27.92 -17.92
N GLY A 437 1.24 -27.46 -16.81
CA GLY A 437 1.17 -28.18 -15.54
C GLY A 437 2.37 -27.99 -14.61
N ARG A 438 3.44 -27.33 -15.06
CA ARG A 438 4.60 -27.00 -14.21
C ARG A 438 4.43 -25.63 -13.56
N VAL A 439 5.05 -25.48 -12.39
CA VAL A 439 5.22 -24.19 -11.73
C VAL A 439 6.61 -23.65 -12.08
N VAL A 440 6.65 -22.45 -12.64
CA VAL A 440 7.87 -21.77 -13.08
C VAL A 440 7.95 -20.38 -12.44
N TYR A 441 9.12 -19.73 -12.49
CA TYR A 441 9.24 -18.36 -12.02
C TYR A 441 8.74 -17.36 -13.08
N LEU A 442 8.17 -16.25 -12.63
CA LEU A 442 7.76 -15.12 -13.47
C LEU A 442 8.39 -13.84 -12.94
N GLN A 443 9.13 -13.16 -13.81
CA GLN A 443 9.90 -11.97 -13.50
C GLN A 443 9.65 -10.85 -14.51
N TRP A 444 9.97 -9.62 -14.12
CA TRP A 444 10.13 -8.52 -15.06
C TRP A 444 11.43 -8.69 -15.83
N ILE A 445 11.41 -8.40 -17.12
CA ILE A 445 12.65 -8.37 -17.91
C ILE A 445 13.61 -7.28 -17.37
N ASP A 446 14.91 -7.53 -17.46
CA ASP A 446 15.95 -6.64 -16.93
C ASP A 446 16.26 -5.44 -17.87
N ASP A 447 15.24 -4.71 -18.29
CA ASP A 447 15.40 -3.54 -19.18
C ASP A 447 15.20 -2.20 -18.45
N PRO A 448 15.81 -1.08 -18.92
CA PRO A 448 15.70 0.21 -18.25
C PRO A 448 14.27 0.71 -18.01
N LYS A 449 13.34 0.44 -18.95
CA LYS A 449 11.94 0.89 -18.82
C LYS A 449 11.19 0.09 -17.76
N SER A 450 11.42 -1.22 -17.68
CA SER A 450 10.82 -2.06 -16.63
C SER A 450 11.42 -1.75 -15.27
N LYS A 451 12.74 -1.55 -15.17
CA LYS A 451 13.42 -1.13 -13.92
C LYS A 451 12.80 0.13 -13.34
N ILE A 452 12.65 1.19 -14.12
CA ILE A 452 12.07 2.46 -13.64
C ILE A 452 10.65 2.24 -13.12
N SER A 453 9.82 1.50 -13.87
CA SER A 453 8.43 1.22 -13.49
C SER A 453 8.35 0.45 -12.17
N VAL A 454 9.08 -0.67 -12.09
CA VAL A 454 9.10 -1.54 -10.91
C VAL A 454 9.63 -0.80 -9.68
N GLN A 455 10.74 -0.08 -9.81
CA GLN A 455 11.34 0.65 -8.69
C GLN A 455 10.44 1.79 -8.20
N SER A 456 9.70 2.46 -9.08
CA SER A 456 8.77 3.53 -8.68
C SER A 456 7.61 3.04 -7.80
N THR A 457 7.26 1.76 -7.92
CA THR A 457 6.15 1.10 -7.21
C THR A 457 6.61 0.20 -6.07
N LYS A 458 7.92 -0.04 -5.95
CA LYS A 458 8.49 -0.91 -4.92
C LYS A 458 8.34 -0.23 -3.56
N LYS A 459 7.57 -0.83 -2.66
CA LYS A 459 7.24 -0.21 -1.37
C LYS A 459 7.18 -1.25 -0.25
N ASP A 460 7.57 -0.83 0.94
CA ASP A 460 7.31 -1.58 2.16
C ASP A 460 5.81 -1.53 2.46
N LEU A 461 5.25 -2.65 2.88
CA LEU A 461 3.82 -2.81 3.11
C LEU A 461 3.54 -3.06 4.58
N HIS A 462 2.97 -2.07 5.25
CA HIS A 462 2.60 -2.10 6.66
C HIS A 462 1.16 -1.63 6.80
N PHE A 463 0.28 -2.53 7.23
CA PHE A 463 -1.13 -2.21 7.32
C PHE A 463 -1.39 -1.17 8.41
N ASN A 464 -2.05 -0.09 8.04
CA ASN A 464 -2.54 0.86 9.03
C ASN A 464 -3.82 0.35 9.71
N ALA A 465 -4.26 1.06 10.75
CA ALA A 465 -5.47 0.69 11.50
C ALA A 465 -6.73 0.63 10.63
N GLU A 466 -6.81 1.46 9.58
CA GLU A 466 -7.94 1.46 8.64
C GLU A 466 -7.94 0.21 7.75
N ALA A 467 -6.77 -0.24 7.27
CA ALA A 467 -6.58 -1.51 6.57
C ALA A 467 -7.02 -2.71 7.39
N LEU A 468 -6.55 -2.80 8.63
CA LEU A 468 -6.93 -3.87 9.55
C LEU A 468 -8.43 -3.84 9.85
N TYR A 469 -9.01 -2.66 10.11
CA TYR A 469 -10.46 -2.53 10.34
C TYR A 469 -11.28 -2.96 9.12
N ASN A 470 -10.91 -2.52 7.91
CA ASN A 470 -11.64 -2.89 6.70
C ASN A 470 -11.53 -4.39 6.37
N TYR A 471 -10.39 -5.01 6.67
CA TYR A 471 -10.23 -6.46 6.61
C TYR A 471 -11.24 -7.17 7.53
N THR A 472 -11.39 -6.74 8.78
CA THR A 472 -12.37 -7.34 9.70
C THR A 472 -13.83 -7.07 9.28
N GLN A 473 -14.08 -6.02 8.49
CA GLN A 473 -15.37 -5.73 7.87
C GLN A 473 -15.62 -6.48 6.54
N GLY A 474 -14.75 -7.43 6.18
CA GLY A 474 -14.96 -8.29 5.02
C GLY A 474 -14.55 -7.67 3.69
N ARG A 475 -13.73 -6.60 3.68
CA ARG A 475 -13.04 -6.19 2.45
C ARG A 475 -11.86 -7.11 2.18
N ILE A 476 -11.65 -7.43 0.91
CA ILE A 476 -10.45 -8.11 0.47
C ILE A 476 -9.32 -7.09 0.40
N VAL A 477 -8.25 -7.35 1.13
CA VAL A 477 -6.99 -6.58 1.17
C VAL A 477 -5.83 -7.57 1.08
N PRO A 478 -4.62 -7.16 0.66
CA PRO A 478 -3.48 -8.05 0.41
C PRO A 478 -2.80 -8.55 1.70
N ILE A 479 -3.57 -9.19 2.59
CA ILE A 479 -3.16 -9.53 3.96
C ILE A 479 -1.94 -10.46 4.01
N ARG A 480 -1.76 -11.31 2.98
CA ARG A 480 -0.65 -12.26 2.87
C ARG A 480 0.72 -11.60 2.73
N ILE A 481 0.74 -10.36 2.26
CA ILE A 481 1.97 -9.57 2.08
C ILE A 481 2.07 -8.41 3.08
N ASN A 482 1.24 -8.39 4.13
CA ASN A 482 1.41 -7.46 5.25
C ASN A 482 2.78 -7.71 5.93
N HIS A 483 3.47 -6.62 6.30
CA HIS A 483 4.86 -6.62 6.79
C HIS A 483 5.91 -7.13 5.80
N TRP A 484 5.61 -7.19 4.50
CA TRP A 484 6.64 -7.44 3.50
C TRP A 484 7.30 -6.13 3.09
N ARG A 485 8.62 -6.13 3.05
CA ARG A 485 9.42 -4.99 2.55
C ARG A 485 9.52 -5.00 1.04
N GLN A 486 9.63 -3.85 0.40
CA GLN A 486 10.00 -3.72 -1.00
C GLN A 486 9.11 -4.55 -1.96
N VAL A 487 7.80 -4.65 -1.68
CA VAL A 487 6.83 -5.40 -2.48
C VAL A 487 6.84 -4.91 -3.93
N THR A 488 7.01 -5.83 -4.87
CA THR A 488 7.01 -5.54 -6.32
C THR A 488 5.60 -5.56 -6.91
N PRO A 489 5.38 -5.00 -8.11
CA PRO A 489 4.07 -5.07 -8.78
C PRO A 489 3.53 -6.47 -9.05
N LEU A 490 4.40 -7.45 -9.29
CA LEU A 490 3.98 -8.85 -9.50
C LEU A 490 3.58 -9.49 -8.17
N GLU A 491 4.34 -9.26 -7.11
CA GLU A 491 4.01 -9.73 -5.75
C GLU A 491 2.71 -9.11 -5.26
N SER A 492 2.49 -7.81 -5.51
CA SER A 492 1.24 -7.16 -5.14
C SER A 492 0.05 -7.73 -5.90
N LEU A 493 0.22 -8.12 -7.17
CA LEU A 493 -0.82 -8.76 -7.96
C LEU A 493 -1.10 -10.19 -7.46
N ALA A 494 -0.06 -11.01 -7.29
CA ALA A 494 -0.17 -12.38 -6.79
C ALA A 494 -0.76 -12.43 -5.36
N GLY A 495 -0.32 -11.52 -4.48
CA GLY A 495 -0.71 -11.42 -3.08
C GLY A 495 -2.02 -10.67 -2.79
N SER A 496 -2.70 -10.15 -3.82
CA SER A 496 -3.88 -9.28 -3.67
C SER A 496 -5.10 -9.93 -3.02
N ARG A 497 -5.24 -11.25 -3.19
CA ARG A 497 -6.35 -12.04 -2.63
C ARG A 497 -5.88 -12.93 -1.47
N PRO A 498 -6.79 -13.51 -0.68
CA PRO A 498 -6.45 -14.50 0.35
C PRO A 498 -5.92 -15.82 -0.21
N ASN A 499 -6.31 -16.21 -1.43
CA ASN A 499 -5.92 -17.46 -2.07
C ASN A 499 -5.15 -17.20 -3.39
N ASP A 500 -4.31 -18.15 -3.80
CA ASP A 500 -3.64 -18.16 -5.11
C ASP A 500 -4.61 -18.61 -6.21
N ASP A 501 -5.57 -17.76 -6.56
CA ASP A 501 -6.62 -18.02 -7.56
C ASP A 501 -6.63 -17.03 -8.73
N MET A 502 -5.59 -16.22 -8.85
CA MET A 502 -5.47 -15.21 -9.90
C MET A 502 -5.02 -15.86 -11.20
N ILE A 503 -5.94 -16.02 -12.15
CA ILE A 503 -5.64 -16.48 -13.50
C ILE A 503 -5.32 -15.27 -14.39
N VAL A 504 -4.18 -15.32 -15.06
CA VAL A 504 -3.70 -14.25 -15.93
C VAL A 504 -3.26 -14.79 -17.29
N MET A 505 -3.34 -13.94 -18.31
CA MET A 505 -2.58 -14.11 -19.54
C MET A 505 -1.34 -13.20 -19.56
N LEU A 506 -0.27 -13.68 -20.18
CA LEU A 506 0.95 -12.91 -20.38
C LEU A 506 0.96 -12.30 -21.79
N ARG A 507 1.17 -10.98 -21.88
CA ARG A 507 1.29 -10.30 -23.17
C ARG A 507 2.64 -10.64 -23.81
N LYS A 508 2.64 -10.76 -25.14
CA LYS A 508 3.87 -10.95 -25.91
C LYS A 508 4.70 -9.66 -25.93
N PRO A 509 6.05 -9.75 -25.98
CA PRO A 509 6.84 -10.99 -25.94
C PRO A 509 6.94 -11.58 -24.53
N VAL A 510 7.01 -12.93 -24.46
CA VAL A 510 7.38 -13.68 -23.24
C VAL A 510 8.71 -14.35 -23.55
N ALA A 511 9.76 -13.97 -22.84
CA ALA A 511 11.05 -14.65 -22.95
C ALA A 511 11.11 -15.80 -21.94
N VAL A 512 11.69 -16.91 -22.35
CA VAL A 512 11.84 -18.13 -21.53
C VAL A 512 13.33 -18.39 -21.37
N GLU A 513 13.77 -18.47 -20.12
CA GLU A 513 15.12 -18.88 -19.76
C GLU A 513 15.05 -20.16 -18.93
N GLN A 514 15.94 -21.10 -19.23
CA GLN A 514 16.02 -22.37 -18.52
C GLN A 514 17.45 -22.59 -18.05
N ASN A 515 17.64 -22.57 -16.73
CA ASN A 515 18.91 -22.79 -16.05
C ASN A 515 18.79 -24.09 -15.24
N GLY A 516 19.13 -25.21 -15.87
CA GLY A 516 18.93 -26.55 -15.30
C GLY A 516 17.45 -26.91 -15.19
N GLU A 517 16.98 -27.20 -13.98
CA GLU A 517 15.56 -27.48 -13.68
C GLU A 517 14.73 -26.20 -13.46
N ILE A 518 15.39 -25.07 -13.21
CA ILE A 518 14.72 -23.79 -12.96
C ILE A 518 14.36 -23.14 -14.30
N VAL A 519 13.07 -22.90 -14.49
CA VAL A 519 12.53 -22.18 -15.65
C VAL A 519 12.02 -20.82 -15.19
N THR A 520 12.38 -19.76 -15.91
CA THR A 520 11.95 -18.39 -15.65
C THR A 520 11.34 -17.77 -16.90
N LEU A 521 10.15 -17.21 -16.73
CA LEU A 521 9.43 -16.42 -17.72
C LEU A 521 9.67 -14.94 -17.46
N TYR A 522 9.96 -14.17 -18.50
CA TYR A 522 10.17 -12.73 -18.42
C TYR A 522 9.08 -11.96 -19.18
N VAL A 523 8.53 -10.94 -18.52
CA VAL A 523 7.49 -10.05 -19.07
C VAL A 523 7.90 -8.58 -19.03
N THR A 524 7.36 -7.81 -19.97
CA THR A 524 7.60 -6.35 -20.13
C THR A 524 6.44 -5.47 -19.67
N SER A 525 5.28 -6.08 -19.40
CA SER A 525 4.03 -5.41 -19.03
C SER A 525 3.28 -6.21 -17.98
N GLU A 526 2.33 -5.56 -17.30
CA GLU A 526 1.52 -6.23 -16.29
C GLU A 526 0.72 -7.41 -16.88
N PRO A 527 0.69 -8.58 -16.21
CA PRO A 527 -0.19 -9.69 -16.60
C PRO A 527 -1.66 -9.27 -16.58
N VAL A 528 -2.43 -9.76 -17.55
CA VAL A 528 -3.85 -9.39 -17.69
C VAL A 528 -4.72 -10.44 -17.02
N GLN A 529 -5.56 -10.03 -16.06
CA GLN A 529 -6.49 -10.93 -15.38
C GLN A 529 -7.59 -11.41 -16.34
N ILE A 530 -7.85 -12.72 -16.37
CA ILE A 530 -8.81 -13.36 -17.28
C ILE A 530 -9.72 -14.33 -16.53
N SER A 531 -10.82 -14.72 -17.19
CA SER A 531 -11.68 -15.84 -16.77
C SER A 531 -11.81 -16.84 -17.91
N GLY A 532 -11.57 -18.13 -17.63
CA GLY A 532 -11.50 -19.19 -18.63
C GLY A 532 -10.10 -19.42 -19.19
N ARG A 533 -9.95 -20.50 -19.97
CA ARG A 533 -8.74 -20.86 -20.71
C ARG A 533 -8.98 -20.92 -22.21
N PHE A 534 -10.17 -21.37 -22.58
CA PHE A 534 -10.62 -21.48 -23.96
C PHE A 534 -11.92 -20.72 -24.15
N TYR A 535 -12.22 -20.41 -25.41
CA TYR A 535 -13.50 -19.82 -25.79
C TYR A 535 -14.06 -20.44 -27.06
N GLY A 536 -15.38 -20.52 -27.15
CA GLY A 536 -16.12 -20.98 -28.32
C GLY A 536 -17.20 -19.96 -28.69
N LEU A 537 -17.79 -20.10 -29.88
CA LEU A 537 -18.90 -19.26 -30.34
C LEU A 537 -20.12 -20.13 -30.57
N VAL A 538 -21.18 -19.88 -29.80
CA VAL A 538 -22.35 -20.77 -29.76
C VAL A 538 -23.68 -20.01 -29.81
N LYS A 539 -24.73 -20.72 -30.21
CA LYS A 539 -26.13 -20.35 -29.95
C LYS A 539 -26.72 -21.33 -28.94
N PHE A 540 -27.40 -20.82 -27.92
CA PHE A 540 -28.11 -21.63 -26.93
C PHE A 540 -29.42 -22.14 -27.53
N LEU A 541 -29.68 -23.45 -27.46
CA LEU A 541 -30.91 -24.04 -27.99
C LEU A 541 -31.97 -24.18 -26.90
N HIS A 542 -31.68 -24.97 -25.87
CA HIS A 542 -32.54 -25.16 -24.71
C HIS A 542 -31.74 -25.79 -23.55
N PRO A 543 -32.18 -25.64 -22.29
CA PRO A 543 -31.66 -26.45 -21.21
C PRO A 543 -31.98 -27.94 -21.45
N ILE A 544 -31.15 -28.85 -20.96
CA ILE A 544 -31.38 -30.30 -21.12
C ILE A 544 -32.66 -30.73 -20.40
N GLN A 545 -32.97 -30.10 -19.27
CA GLN A 545 -34.25 -30.22 -18.56
C GLN A 545 -34.60 -28.85 -17.95
N PRO A 546 -35.89 -28.53 -17.72
CA PRO A 546 -36.26 -27.28 -17.05
C PRO A 546 -35.53 -27.09 -15.72
N GLY A 547 -34.87 -25.95 -15.54
CA GLY A 547 -34.07 -25.65 -14.34
C GLY A 547 -32.67 -26.29 -14.31
N SER A 548 -32.28 -27.01 -15.36
CA SER A 548 -30.93 -27.58 -15.46
C SER A 548 -29.86 -26.50 -15.70
N GLU A 549 -28.68 -26.71 -15.12
CA GLU A 549 -27.47 -25.95 -15.43
C GLU A 549 -26.83 -26.40 -16.76
N GLN A 550 -27.26 -27.53 -17.34
CA GLN A 550 -26.75 -28.04 -18.60
C GLN A 550 -27.57 -27.52 -19.78
N PHE A 551 -26.90 -26.98 -20.78
CA PHE A 551 -27.52 -26.42 -21.97
C PHE A 551 -27.03 -27.11 -23.23
N ARG A 552 -27.98 -27.45 -24.10
CA ARG A 552 -27.67 -27.81 -25.49
C ARG A 552 -27.33 -26.54 -26.24
N VAL A 553 -26.18 -26.53 -26.89
CA VAL A 553 -25.70 -25.44 -27.73
C VAL A 553 -25.30 -25.96 -29.09
N VAL A 554 -25.36 -25.10 -30.10
CA VAL A 554 -24.82 -25.37 -31.44
C VAL A 554 -23.68 -24.39 -31.72
N HIS A 555 -22.56 -24.91 -32.21
CA HIS A 555 -21.39 -24.12 -32.53
C HIS A 555 -21.56 -23.37 -33.86
N PHE A 556 -20.80 -22.28 -34.00
CA PHE A 556 -20.76 -21.53 -35.25
C PHE A 556 -20.02 -22.31 -36.34
N ASN A 557 -20.61 -22.39 -37.53
CA ASN A 557 -19.99 -22.95 -38.70
C ASN A 557 -19.27 -21.86 -39.50
N ARG A 558 -17.95 -21.94 -39.57
CA ARG A 558 -17.15 -20.95 -40.29
C ARG A 558 -17.43 -20.91 -41.80
N HIS A 559 -17.79 -22.04 -42.41
CA HIS A 559 -18.00 -22.13 -43.86
C HIS A 559 -19.33 -21.50 -44.28
N PHE A 560 -20.43 -21.88 -43.64
CA PHE A 560 -21.76 -21.34 -43.94
C PHE A 560 -22.07 -20.04 -43.21
N ARG A 561 -21.28 -19.67 -42.19
CA ARG A 561 -21.45 -18.49 -41.33
C ARG A 561 -22.77 -18.50 -40.53
N GLU A 562 -23.25 -19.69 -40.21
CA GLU A 562 -24.47 -19.94 -39.45
C GLU A 562 -24.21 -20.78 -38.19
N PHE A 563 -25.25 -21.00 -37.38
CA PHE A 563 -25.20 -21.82 -36.16
C PHE A 563 -25.76 -23.22 -36.45
N ASP A 564 -25.07 -23.95 -37.31
CA ASP A 564 -25.46 -25.27 -37.85
C ASP A 564 -24.29 -26.27 -37.83
N SER A 565 -23.28 -26.03 -36.99
CA SER A 565 -22.14 -26.92 -36.79
C SER A 565 -22.48 -28.05 -35.80
N VAL A 566 -21.50 -28.47 -35.00
CA VAL A 566 -21.66 -29.48 -33.95
C VAL A 566 -22.55 -28.98 -32.82
N GLU A 567 -23.51 -29.80 -32.41
CA GLU A 567 -24.23 -29.63 -31.15
C GLU A 567 -23.46 -30.24 -29.97
N GLU A 568 -23.39 -29.50 -28.86
CA GLU A 568 -22.68 -29.91 -27.64
C GLU A 568 -23.54 -29.60 -26.41
N VAL A 569 -23.31 -30.33 -25.31
CA VAL A 569 -23.84 -29.97 -24.00
C VAL A 569 -22.75 -29.25 -23.21
N VAL A 570 -23.05 -28.02 -22.81
CA VAL A 570 -22.17 -27.21 -21.95
C VAL A 570 -22.82 -26.99 -20.60
N LEU A 571 -22.00 -26.77 -19.57
CA LEU A 571 -22.45 -26.47 -18.22
C LEU A 571 -22.41 -24.96 -17.97
N LEU A 572 -23.54 -24.39 -17.55
CA LEU A 572 -23.69 -23.01 -17.08
C LEU A 572 -24.09 -23.07 -15.59
N PRO A 573 -23.11 -23.21 -14.67
CA PRO A 573 -23.41 -23.35 -13.24
C PRO A 573 -24.22 -22.17 -12.71
N GLU A 574 -25.09 -22.41 -11.73
CA GLU A 574 -25.75 -21.35 -10.98
C GLU A 574 -24.70 -20.60 -10.13
N VAL A 575 -24.81 -19.27 -10.10
CA VAL A 575 -23.86 -18.42 -9.38
C VAL A 575 -24.30 -18.21 -7.93
N ILE A 576 -23.33 -17.99 -7.04
CA ILE A 576 -23.61 -17.72 -5.63
C ILE A 576 -24.11 -16.26 -5.50
N PRO A 577 -25.22 -16.00 -4.78
CA PRO A 577 -25.72 -14.65 -4.58
C PRO A 577 -24.76 -13.82 -3.71
N SER A 578 -24.73 -12.51 -3.95
CA SER A 578 -23.99 -11.57 -3.11
C SER A 578 -24.57 -11.50 -1.69
N GLY A 579 -23.84 -10.91 -0.75
CA GLY A 579 -24.37 -10.62 0.58
C GLY A 579 -25.51 -9.61 0.63
N GLN A 580 -25.88 -9.02 -0.50
CA GLN A 580 -27.09 -8.21 -0.67
C GLN A 580 -28.19 -8.97 -1.45
N ASN A 581 -28.07 -10.29 -1.57
CA ASN A 581 -29.05 -11.21 -2.13
C ASN A 581 -29.43 -10.95 -3.61
N PHE A 582 -28.44 -10.59 -4.43
CA PHE A 582 -28.59 -10.55 -5.89
C PHE A 582 -27.53 -11.43 -6.56
N TYR A 583 -27.87 -11.99 -7.71
CA TYR A 583 -27.00 -12.83 -8.53
C TYR A 583 -26.26 -11.98 -9.56
N SER A 584 -24.94 -12.16 -9.72
CA SER A 584 -24.13 -11.42 -10.69
C SER A 584 -24.48 -11.76 -12.16
N SER A 585 -25.03 -12.94 -12.38
CA SER A 585 -25.51 -13.45 -13.67
C SER A 585 -26.65 -14.44 -13.45
N SER A 586 -27.45 -14.71 -14.48
CA SER A 586 -28.47 -15.76 -14.48
C SER A 586 -28.40 -16.52 -15.81
N SER A 587 -28.57 -17.83 -15.78
CA SER A 587 -28.73 -18.65 -17.00
C SER A 587 -30.19 -18.74 -17.47
N ARG A 588 -31.13 -18.20 -16.68
CA ARG A 588 -32.56 -18.27 -16.97
C ARG A 588 -32.90 -17.54 -18.27
N ASP A 589 -33.57 -18.26 -19.17
CA ASP A 589 -34.06 -17.75 -20.47
C ASP A 589 -32.94 -17.20 -21.36
N ILE A 590 -31.69 -17.66 -21.21
CA ILE A 590 -30.57 -17.21 -22.04
C ILE A 590 -30.79 -17.54 -23.52
N GLU A 591 -31.44 -18.67 -23.80
CA GLU A 591 -31.85 -19.09 -25.15
C GLU A 591 -32.90 -18.17 -25.77
N LYS A 592 -33.67 -17.45 -24.93
CA LYS A 592 -34.67 -16.46 -25.34
C LYS A 592 -34.11 -15.03 -25.37
N SER A 593 -32.83 -14.85 -25.08
CA SER A 593 -32.20 -13.53 -25.14
C SER A 593 -32.30 -12.96 -26.56
N PRO A 594 -32.58 -11.65 -26.73
CA PRO A 594 -32.61 -11.01 -28.05
C PRO A 594 -31.26 -11.05 -28.79
N LEU A 595 -30.18 -11.44 -28.11
CA LEU A 595 -28.84 -11.55 -28.68
C LEU A 595 -28.48 -12.98 -29.10
N ASN A 596 -29.27 -13.97 -28.72
CA ASN A 596 -28.95 -15.39 -28.93
C ASN A 596 -28.86 -15.76 -30.41
N ASP A 597 -29.67 -15.15 -31.28
CA ASP A 597 -29.60 -15.40 -32.73
C ASP A 597 -28.28 -14.95 -33.37
N LYS A 598 -27.60 -13.95 -32.79
CA LYS A 598 -26.27 -13.52 -33.22
C LYS A 598 -25.14 -14.31 -32.55
N GLY A 599 -25.48 -15.05 -31.49
CA GLY A 599 -24.62 -15.94 -30.73
C GLY A 599 -23.82 -15.26 -29.63
N TRP A 600 -23.24 -16.13 -28.81
CA TRP A 600 -22.48 -15.81 -27.61
C TRP A 600 -21.10 -16.43 -27.69
N TYR A 601 -20.08 -15.64 -27.40
CA TYR A 601 -18.81 -16.21 -27.00
C TYR A 601 -18.94 -16.75 -25.59
N ILE A 602 -18.67 -18.05 -25.42
CA ILE A 602 -18.57 -18.72 -24.13
C ILE A 602 -17.09 -18.89 -23.79
N TYR A 603 -16.68 -18.53 -22.58
CA TYR A 603 -15.30 -18.65 -22.11
C TYR A 603 -15.27 -19.59 -20.90
N GLY A 604 -14.28 -20.49 -20.85
CA GLY A 604 -14.25 -21.52 -19.83
C GLY A 604 -13.17 -22.56 -20.04
N ALA A 605 -13.37 -23.72 -19.42
CA ALA A 605 -12.56 -24.92 -19.59
C ALA A 605 -13.40 -26.15 -19.24
N LYS A 606 -12.93 -27.34 -19.62
CA LYS A 606 -13.56 -28.60 -19.21
C LYS A 606 -13.31 -28.87 -17.73
N ASN A 607 -14.33 -29.39 -17.05
CA ASN A 607 -14.18 -29.94 -15.70
C ASN A 607 -13.62 -31.39 -15.76
N ALA A 608 -13.49 -32.02 -14.59
CA ALA A 608 -13.02 -33.41 -14.49
C ALA A 608 -13.90 -34.44 -15.23
N ALA A 609 -15.19 -34.13 -15.46
CA ALA A 609 -16.10 -34.96 -16.25
C ALA A 609 -16.01 -34.71 -17.77
N GLY A 610 -15.12 -33.83 -18.22
CA GLY A 610 -14.94 -33.49 -19.64
C GLY A 610 -15.96 -32.51 -20.21
N MET A 611 -16.91 -32.00 -19.40
CA MET A 611 -17.91 -31.03 -19.84
C MET A 611 -17.33 -29.61 -19.84
N PHE A 612 -17.57 -28.85 -20.91
CA PHE A 612 -17.14 -27.45 -20.99
C PHE A 612 -18.00 -26.58 -20.05
N VAL A 613 -17.36 -25.94 -19.07
CA VAL A 613 -18.04 -25.11 -18.08
C VAL A 613 -17.86 -23.64 -18.42
N VAL A 614 -18.97 -22.93 -18.60
CA VAL A 614 -19.00 -21.52 -19.01
C VAL A 614 -18.82 -20.61 -17.79
N GLN A 615 -17.63 -20.00 -17.72
CA GLN A 615 -17.24 -19.06 -16.67
C GLN A 615 -17.57 -17.61 -17.05
N ALA A 616 -17.46 -17.25 -18.33
CA ALA A 616 -17.76 -15.91 -18.81
C ALA A 616 -18.50 -15.91 -20.16
N LEU A 617 -19.22 -14.82 -20.44
CA LEU A 617 -20.04 -14.61 -21.64
C LEU A 617 -19.71 -13.28 -22.32
N ALA A 618 -19.78 -13.26 -23.65
CA ALA A 618 -19.78 -12.01 -24.42
C ALA A 618 -20.75 -12.08 -25.62
N PRO A 619 -21.63 -11.09 -25.83
CA PRO A 619 -22.48 -11.05 -27.01
C PRO A 619 -21.64 -10.80 -28.27
N ARG A 620 -21.71 -11.69 -29.27
CA ARG A 620 -20.94 -11.53 -30.52
C ARG A 620 -21.23 -10.20 -31.21
N ALA A 621 -22.51 -9.84 -31.29
CA ALA A 621 -22.96 -8.61 -31.95
C ALA A 621 -22.43 -7.31 -31.32
N LEU A 622 -22.04 -7.33 -30.03
CA LEU A 622 -21.47 -6.15 -29.37
C LEU A 622 -20.02 -5.93 -29.80
N LEU A 623 -19.23 -7.01 -29.83
CA LEU A 623 -17.78 -6.93 -30.05
C LEU A 623 -17.40 -6.86 -31.53
N GLN A 624 -18.31 -7.18 -32.46
CA GLN A 624 -18.05 -7.07 -33.89
C GLN A 624 -17.70 -5.63 -34.29
N VAL A 625 -16.71 -5.46 -35.17
CA VAL A 625 -16.43 -4.18 -35.86
C VAL A 625 -17.45 -3.99 -36.99
N ASN A 626 -18.73 -3.95 -36.60
CA ASN A 626 -19.87 -3.73 -37.46
C ASN A 626 -20.94 -2.98 -36.64
N PRO A 627 -21.05 -1.64 -36.79
CA PRO A 627 -21.89 -0.85 -35.91
C PRO A 627 -23.36 -1.06 -36.27
N GLN A 628 -24.24 -1.09 -35.27
CA GLN A 628 -25.69 -1.07 -35.48
C GLN A 628 -26.17 0.27 -36.04
N GLN A 629 -25.44 1.34 -35.75
CA GLN A 629 -25.75 2.68 -36.22
C GLN A 629 -24.47 3.49 -36.47
N VAL A 630 -24.45 4.26 -37.56
CA VAL A 630 -23.41 5.26 -37.81
C VAL A 630 -24.04 6.65 -37.70
N ILE A 631 -23.51 7.50 -36.83
CA ILE A 631 -23.95 8.88 -36.66
C ILE A 631 -22.88 9.78 -37.26
N VAL A 632 -23.28 10.50 -38.30
CA VAL A 632 -22.41 11.40 -39.04
C VAL A 632 -22.64 12.84 -38.61
N GLY A 633 -21.54 13.58 -38.44
CA GLY A 633 -21.56 15.01 -38.18
C GLY A 633 -21.35 15.35 -36.71
N ARG A 634 -20.68 16.49 -36.50
CA ARG A 634 -20.20 16.89 -35.17
C ARG A 634 -21.33 17.15 -34.17
N LYS A 635 -22.40 17.85 -34.57
CA LYS A 635 -23.53 18.18 -33.68
C LYS A 635 -24.32 16.91 -33.28
N PRO A 636 -24.81 16.07 -34.21
CA PRO A 636 -25.53 14.84 -33.86
C PRO A 636 -24.72 13.88 -32.98
N ALA A 637 -23.43 13.71 -33.28
CA ALA A 637 -22.55 12.85 -32.51
C ALA A 637 -22.35 13.33 -31.06
N LEU A 638 -22.13 14.64 -30.86
CA LEU A 638 -22.02 15.22 -29.51
C LEU A 638 -23.34 15.13 -28.74
N GLU A 639 -24.47 15.28 -29.42
CA GLU A 639 -25.78 15.10 -28.80
C GLU A 639 -26.03 13.64 -28.39
N TYR A 640 -25.60 12.69 -29.21
CA TYR A 640 -25.68 11.28 -28.87
C TYR A 640 -24.88 10.96 -27.61
N LEU A 641 -23.61 11.39 -27.59
CA LEU A 641 -22.69 11.19 -26.46
C LEU A 641 -23.27 11.74 -25.15
N ARG A 642 -23.76 12.99 -25.15
CA ARG A 642 -24.24 13.66 -23.93
C ARG A 642 -25.59 13.14 -23.43
N LYS A 643 -26.52 12.87 -24.36
CA LYS A 643 -27.94 12.62 -24.01
C LYS A 643 -28.37 11.19 -24.30
N HIS A 644 -28.17 10.69 -25.52
CA HIS A 644 -28.85 9.50 -26.00
C HIS A 644 -28.27 8.19 -25.48
N CYS A 645 -26.97 8.15 -25.23
CA CYS A 645 -26.29 6.96 -24.71
C CYS A 645 -26.97 6.40 -23.44
N TRP A 646 -27.29 7.27 -22.48
CA TRP A 646 -27.89 6.90 -21.19
C TRP A 646 -29.41 7.12 -21.09
N LYS A 647 -30.05 7.62 -22.16
CA LYS A 647 -31.49 7.92 -22.15
C LYS A 647 -32.31 6.65 -22.06
N LYS A 648 -33.31 6.63 -21.16
CA LYS A 648 -34.24 5.51 -20.93
C LYS A 648 -33.53 4.16 -20.70
N ILE A 649 -32.43 4.14 -19.92
CA ILE A 649 -31.61 2.94 -19.75
C ILE A 649 -32.39 1.73 -19.19
N THR A 650 -33.42 1.98 -18.39
CA THR A 650 -34.31 0.95 -17.83
C THR A 650 -35.12 0.22 -18.89
N THR A 651 -35.48 0.87 -20.00
CA THR A 651 -36.20 0.23 -21.12
C THR A 651 -35.28 -0.54 -22.05
N LYS A 652 -33.96 -0.45 -21.85
CA LYS A 652 -32.94 -1.12 -22.68
C LYS A 652 -32.43 -2.43 -22.04
N LYS A 653 -33.08 -2.91 -20.98
CA LYS A 653 -32.64 -4.12 -20.26
C LYS A 653 -32.53 -5.32 -21.22
N GLY A 654 -31.44 -6.08 -21.10
CA GLY A 654 -31.14 -7.21 -21.97
C GLY A 654 -30.60 -6.83 -23.35
N GLN A 655 -30.45 -5.53 -23.66
CA GLN A 655 -30.03 -5.04 -24.99
C GLN A 655 -28.60 -4.50 -24.99
N ILE A 656 -28.04 -4.44 -26.19
CA ILE A 656 -26.75 -3.80 -26.49
C ILE A 656 -26.95 -2.61 -27.42
N GLN A 657 -25.95 -1.73 -27.48
CA GLN A 657 -25.83 -0.70 -28.52
C GLN A 657 -24.38 -0.65 -29.03
N SER A 658 -24.20 -0.64 -30.35
CA SER A 658 -22.90 -0.46 -31.01
C SER A 658 -23.02 0.68 -32.02
N VAL A 659 -22.45 1.84 -31.72
CA VAL A 659 -22.65 3.09 -32.48
C VAL A 659 -21.32 3.74 -32.86
N LEU A 660 -21.09 3.93 -34.16
CA LEU A 660 -19.92 4.65 -34.67
C LEU A 660 -20.25 6.13 -34.84
N LEU A 661 -19.50 7.00 -34.17
CA LEU A 661 -19.55 8.44 -34.31
C LEU A 661 -18.44 8.90 -35.25
N ASN A 662 -18.83 9.50 -36.38
CA ASN A 662 -17.89 10.02 -37.37
C ASN A 662 -17.95 11.56 -37.48
N THR A 663 -16.79 12.19 -37.36
CA THR A 663 -16.62 13.65 -37.49
C THR A 663 -16.36 14.11 -38.92
N LYS A 664 -15.82 13.23 -39.79
CA LYS A 664 -15.29 13.59 -41.11
C LYS A 664 -16.00 12.82 -42.23
N GLY A 665 -16.68 13.54 -43.11
CA GLY A 665 -17.29 12.99 -44.32
C GLY A 665 -18.70 12.41 -44.10
N THR A 666 -19.44 12.25 -45.20
CA THR A 666 -20.82 11.74 -45.23
C THR A 666 -20.90 10.21 -45.38
N ASP A 667 -19.79 9.56 -45.74
CA ASP A 667 -19.75 8.13 -46.05
C ASP A 667 -19.55 7.27 -44.80
N SER A 668 -20.57 6.48 -44.48
CA SER A 668 -20.58 5.56 -43.34
C SER A 668 -19.70 4.33 -43.54
N GLN A 669 -19.60 3.79 -44.76
CA GLN A 669 -18.78 2.60 -45.03
C GLN A 669 -17.30 2.93 -44.94
N ARG A 670 -16.91 4.08 -45.49
CA ARG A 670 -15.53 4.57 -45.37
C ARG A 670 -15.13 4.83 -43.91
N ALA A 671 -16.06 5.28 -43.07
CA ALA A 671 -15.78 5.46 -41.64
C ALA A 671 -15.49 4.13 -40.92
N VAL A 672 -16.27 3.08 -41.20
CA VAL A 672 -16.04 1.73 -40.64
C VAL A 672 -14.73 1.15 -41.15
N SER A 673 -14.38 1.32 -42.44
CA SER A 673 -13.17 0.77 -43.05
C SER A 673 -11.84 1.23 -42.42
N LYS A 674 -11.86 2.29 -41.60
CA LYS A 674 -10.70 2.78 -40.85
C LYS A 674 -10.34 1.92 -39.64
N TRP A 675 -11.22 1.02 -39.23
CA TRP A 675 -11.02 0.10 -38.12
C TRP A 675 -10.57 -1.25 -38.68
N ARG A 676 -9.26 -1.37 -38.88
CA ARG A 676 -8.58 -2.53 -39.50
C ARG A 676 -7.89 -3.39 -38.44
N GLU A 677 -7.60 -4.63 -38.79
CA GLU A 677 -6.82 -5.52 -37.93
C GLU A 677 -5.49 -4.88 -37.50
N GLY A 678 -5.17 -4.97 -36.20
CA GLY A 678 -3.98 -4.36 -35.58
C GLY A 678 -4.20 -2.94 -35.05
N GLU A 679 -5.27 -2.27 -35.46
CA GLU A 679 -5.58 -0.91 -34.99
C GLU A 679 -5.94 -0.91 -33.51
N CYS A 680 -5.46 0.11 -32.79
CA CYS A 680 -5.71 0.30 -31.37
C CYS A 680 -6.57 1.55 -31.14
N ALA A 681 -7.32 1.55 -30.04
CA ALA A 681 -8.09 2.69 -29.56
C ALA A 681 -7.96 2.81 -28.04
N LEU A 682 -8.01 4.06 -27.56
CA LEU A 682 -8.14 4.32 -26.13
C LEU A 682 -9.57 3.99 -25.71
N LEU A 683 -9.75 3.15 -24.70
CA LEU A 683 -11.06 2.84 -24.13
C LEU A 683 -11.33 3.76 -22.94
N LEU A 684 -12.50 4.38 -22.91
CA LEU A 684 -13.08 4.99 -21.72
C LEU A 684 -14.25 4.14 -21.25
N HIS A 685 -14.22 3.69 -20.01
CA HIS A 685 -15.27 2.88 -19.41
C HIS A 685 -16.03 3.68 -18.37
N VAL A 686 -17.35 3.57 -18.39
CA VAL A 686 -18.21 4.00 -17.28
C VAL A 686 -19.38 3.05 -17.09
N TYR A 687 -19.70 2.72 -15.84
CA TYR A 687 -20.91 1.95 -15.49
C TYR A 687 -21.85 2.70 -14.54
N GLY A 688 -23.11 2.27 -14.53
CA GLY A 688 -24.15 2.69 -13.61
C GLY A 688 -24.47 1.68 -12.50
N GLY A 689 -25.53 1.99 -11.74
CA GLY A 689 -25.88 1.28 -10.51
C GLY A 689 -26.88 0.15 -10.70
N ILE A 690 -27.04 -0.65 -9.63
CA ILE A 690 -28.02 -1.72 -9.51
C ILE A 690 -29.22 -1.19 -8.70
N GLY A 691 -30.35 -1.00 -9.37
CA GLY A 691 -31.62 -0.57 -8.81
C GLY A 691 -32.66 -1.69 -8.73
N GLY A 692 -33.93 -1.32 -8.67
CA GLY A 692 -35.06 -2.26 -8.53
C GLY A 692 -35.39 -2.58 -7.07
N LYS A 693 -36.01 -3.74 -6.84
CA LYS A 693 -36.31 -4.26 -5.50
C LYS A 693 -35.04 -4.74 -4.80
N LYS A 694 -34.11 -5.35 -5.54
CA LYS A 694 -32.78 -5.79 -5.07
C LYS A 694 -31.70 -4.72 -5.30
N ARG A 695 -32.01 -3.46 -5.00
CA ARG A 695 -31.07 -2.34 -5.20
C ARG A 695 -29.85 -2.46 -4.30
N GLU A 696 -28.69 -2.07 -4.81
CA GLU A 696 -27.47 -2.04 -4.02
C GLU A 696 -27.48 -0.91 -2.97
N SER A 697 -26.74 -1.09 -1.89
CA SER A 697 -26.69 -0.13 -0.78
C SER A 697 -26.23 1.26 -1.21
N ALA A 698 -25.28 1.34 -2.16
CA ALA A 698 -24.81 2.62 -2.72
C ALA A 698 -25.88 3.38 -3.51
N ALA A 699 -26.92 2.67 -4.00
CA ALA A 699 -28.04 3.25 -4.74
C ALA A 699 -29.24 3.63 -3.86
N LYS A 700 -29.11 3.56 -2.52
CA LYS A 700 -30.15 4.01 -1.58
C LYS A 700 -30.20 5.54 -1.45
N ILE A 701 -29.11 6.22 -1.80
CA ILE A 701 -29.01 7.68 -1.82
C ILE A 701 -29.53 8.16 -3.20
N PRO A 702 -30.13 9.36 -3.34
CA PRO A 702 -30.70 9.83 -4.61
C PRO A 702 -29.71 9.93 -5.79
N VAL A 703 -28.40 9.96 -5.49
CA VAL A 703 -27.33 10.13 -6.47
C VAL A 703 -26.44 8.90 -6.49
N TYR A 704 -26.28 8.31 -7.67
CA TYR A 704 -25.34 7.21 -7.91
C TYR A 704 -24.20 7.68 -8.82
N PHE A 705 -22.96 7.60 -8.34
CA PHE A 705 -21.81 8.17 -9.07
C PHE A 705 -21.27 7.29 -10.20
N GLY A 706 -21.36 5.96 -10.06
CA GLY A 706 -20.72 5.02 -10.99
C GLY A 706 -19.23 4.84 -10.74
N HIS A 707 -18.54 4.31 -11.75
CA HIS A 707 -17.10 4.13 -11.78
C HIS A 707 -16.55 4.49 -13.15
N PHE A 708 -15.29 4.89 -13.20
CA PHE A 708 -14.60 5.29 -14.42
C PHE A 708 -13.25 4.58 -14.51
N ALA A 709 -12.92 4.09 -15.71
CA ALA A 709 -11.61 3.52 -15.99
C ALA A 709 -11.16 3.83 -17.42
N TYR A 710 -9.85 3.85 -17.62
CA TYR A 710 -9.25 3.79 -18.94
C TYR A 710 -9.01 2.33 -19.35
N GLY A 711 -8.79 2.11 -20.64
CA GLY A 711 -8.47 0.80 -21.18
C GLY A 711 -7.88 0.90 -22.58
N VAL A 712 -7.75 -0.25 -23.21
CA VAL A 712 -7.30 -0.38 -24.60
C VAL A 712 -8.30 -1.28 -25.33
N ALA A 713 -8.68 -0.87 -26.54
CA ALA A 713 -9.37 -1.73 -27.48
C ALA A 713 -8.45 -2.01 -28.66
N ARG A 714 -8.36 -3.27 -29.08
CA ARG A 714 -7.61 -3.69 -30.26
C ARG A 714 -8.55 -4.34 -31.25
N VAL A 715 -8.42 -4.00 -32.53
CA VAL A 715 -9.14 -4.69 -33.58
C VAL A 715 -8.38 -5.95 -33.95
N VAL A 716 -8.98 -7.11 -33.67
CA VAL A 716 -8.40 -8.42 -33.95
C VAL A 716 -9.28 -9.20 -34.91
N ARG A 717 -8.69 -10.10 -35.69
CA ARG A 717 -9.44 -11.06 -36.48
C ARG A 717 -9.78 -12.28 -35.63
N GLU A 718 -11.07 -12.56 -35.50
CA GLU A 718 -11.58 -13.71 -34.78
C GLU A 718 -11.32 -15.01 -35.57
N PRO A 719 -10.54 -15.97 -35.05
CA PRO A 719 -10.26 -17.22 -35.75
C PRO A 719 -11.48 -18.11 -36.05
N LEU A 720 -12.51 -18.11 -35.19
CA LEU A 720 -13.70 -18.95 -35.37
C LEU A 720 -14.63 -18.43 -36.48
N THR A 721 -14.67 -17.12 -36.72
CA THR A 721 -15.59 -16.50 -37.70
C THR A 721 -14.88 -15.89 -38.91
N GLY A 722 -13.59 -15.55 -38.78
CA GLY A 722 -12.83 -14.74 -39.74
C GLY A 722 -13.18 -13.25 -39.72
N GLU A 723 -14.08 -12.81 -38.83
CA GLU A 723 -14.58 -11.43 -38.75
C GLU A 723 -13.66 -10.56 -37.88
N LEU A 724 -13.71 -9.23 -38.07
CA LEU A 724 -13.06 -8.30 -37.17
C LEU A 724 -13.90 -8.09 -35.91
N ARG A 725 -13.26 -8.12 -34.74
CA ARG A 725 -13.87 -7.79 -33.45
C ARG A 725 -12.95 -6.92 -32.60
N PHE A 726 -13.51 -6.26 -31.60
CA PHE A 726 -12.77 -5.59 -30.55
C PHE A 726 -12.37 -6.58 -29.45
N ASP A 727 -11.07 -6.63 -29.16
CA ASP A 727 -10.53 -7.18 -27.93
C ASP A 727 -10.34 -6.05 -26.91
N LEU A 728 -10.97 -6.18 -25.75
CA LEU A 728 -11.12 -5.09 -24.77
C LEU A 728 -10.38 -5.42 -23.47
N GLU A 729 -9.51 -4.51 -23.07
CA GLU A 729 -8.73 -4.58 -21.84
C GLU A 729 -8.97 -3.31 -21.01
N TYR A 730 -9.22 -3.48 -19.71
CA TYR A 730 -9.52 -2.41 -18.78
C TYR A 730 -8.36 -2.23 -17.79
N HIS A 731 -7.88 -1.01 -17.64
CA HIS A 731 -6.91 -0.63 -16.61
C HIS A 731 -7.65 -0.07 -15.41
N GLN A 732 -8.01 -0.95 -14.48
CA GLN A 732 -8.85 -0.64 -13.34
C GLN A 732 -8.05 -0.05 -12.19
N VAL A 733 -8.05 1.28 -12.08
CA VAL A 733 -7.69 1.98 -10.84
C VAL A 733 -8.88 1.86 -9.89
N TYR A 734 -8.93 0.78 -9.11
CA TYR A 734 -10.12 0.39 -8.36
C TYR A 734 -9.79 0.13 -6.89
N CYS A 735 -10.58 0.71 -5.98
CA CYS A 735 -10.39 0.55 -4.54
C CYS A 735 -10.70 -0.87 -4.07
N HIS A 736 -10.12 -1.26 -2.94
CA HIS A 736 -10.39 -2.57 -2.34
C HIS A 736 -11.88 -2.73 -2.00
N ASN A 737 -12.42 -3.90 -2.33
CA ASN A 737 -13.85 -4.18 -2.29
C ASN A 737 -14.11 -5.58 -1.72
N VAL A 738 -15.39 -5.89 -1.53
CA VAL A 738 -15.84 -7.16 -0.95
C VAL A 738 -15.90 -8.28 -2.00
N ASP A 739 -15.86 -7.96 -3.29
CA ASP A 739 -16.01 -8.92 -4.40
C ASP A 739 -14.67 -9.53 -4.85
N GLY A 740 -13.54 -9.02 -4.34
CA GLY A 740 -12.20 -9.49 -4.71
C GLY A 740 -11.74 -9.02 -6.09
N LEU A 741 -12.32 -7.94 -6.61
CA LEU A 741 -11.83 -7.26 -7.82
C LEU A 741 -10.54 -6.52 -7.50
N VAL A 742 -9.48 -6.81 -8.24
CA VAL A 742 -8.12 -6.34 -7.97
C VAL A 742 -7.73 -5.26 -8.97
N ALA A 743 -7.21 -4.13 -8.49
CA ALA A 743 -6.69 -3.08 -9.34
C ALA A 743 -5.58 -3.61 -10.25
N GLY A 744 -5.64 -3.29 -11.55
CA GLY A 744 -4.72 -3.82 -12.54
C GLY A 744 -5.35 -3.87 -13.92
N THR A 745 -4.75 -4.66 -14.80
CA THR A 745 -5.25 -4.89 -16.14
C THR A 745 -6.18 -6.10 -16.16
N LEU A 746 -7.40 -5.93 -16.65
CA LEU A 746 -8.42 -6.98 -16.72
C LEU A 746 -8.97 -7.10 -18.14
N SER A 747 -9.10 -8.32 -18.65
CA SER A 747 -9.81 -8.59 -19.90
C SER A 747 -11.32 -8.39 -19.72
N TRP A 748 -12.05 -8.14 -20.82
CA TRP A 748 -13.52 -8.29 -20.87
C TRP A 748 -14.00 -9.52 -20.12
N THR A 749 -13.33 -10.66 -20.33
CA THR A 749 -13.72 -11.95 -19.74
C THR A 749 -13.80 -11.90 -18.22
N ARG A 750 -12.91 -11.17 -17.56
CA ARG A 750 -12.88 -11.05 -16.09
C ARG A 750 -13.72 -9.89 -15.57
N TYR A 751 -13.67 -8.74 -16.25
CA TYR A 751 -14.28 -7.51 -15.73
C TYR A 751 -15.77 -7.38 -16.06
N MET A 752 -16.15 -7.68 -17.30
CA MET A 752 -17.54 -7.58 -17.75
C MET A 752 -18.20 -8.96 -17.82
N GLY A 753 -17.59 -9.90 -18.54
CA GLY A 753 -18.23 -11.14 -18.96
C GLY A 753 -18.31 -12.25 -17.90
N ASP A 754 -17.49 -12.20 -16.85
CA ASP A 754 -17.46 -13.22 -15.80
C ASP A 754 -18.84 -13.35 -15.15
N ARG A 755 -19.37 -14.56 -15.06
CA ARG A 755 -20.73 -14.80 -14.57
C ARG A 755 -20.86 -14.57 -13.06
N GLN A 756 -19.80 -14.81 -12.29
CA GLN A 756 -19.80 -14.65 -10.83
C GLN A 756 -19.26 -13.29 -10.39
N PHE A 757 -18.16 -12.85 -11.01
CA PHE A 757 -17.39 -11.66 -10.61
C PHE A 757 -17.55 -10.47 -11.55
N GLY A 758 -18.18 -10.65 -12.73
CA GLY A 758 -18.31 -9.63 -13.75
C GLY A 758 -19.61 -8.82 -13.66
N TRP A 759 -19.67 -7.73 -14.43
CA TRP A 759 -20.74 -6.74 -14.33
C TRP A 759 -21.83 -6.83 -15.41
N LEU A 760 -21.65 -7.62 -16.48
CA LEU A 760 -22.50 -7.65 -17.68
C LEU A 760 -23.99 -7.84 -17.36
N GLY A 761 -24.31 -8.78 -16.46
CA GLY A 761 -25.68 -9.17 -16.12
C GLY A 761 -26.39 -8.21 -15.17
N ILE A 762 -25.68 -7.32 -14.47
CA ILE A 762 -26.24 -6.56 -13.35
C ILE A 762 -26.12 -5.05 -13.49
N ARG A 763 -25.13 -4.54 -14.23
CA ARG A 763 -24.91 -3.10 -14.40
C ARG A 763 -25.13 -2.65 -15.84
N PRO A 764 -25.66 -1.43 -16.05
CA PRO A 764 -25.52 -0.77 -17.34
C PRO A 764 -24.09 -0.23 -17.50
N ALA A 765 -23.48 -0.41 -18.66
CA ALA A 765 -22.13 0.06 -18.97
C ALA A 765 -22.07 0.74 -20.34
N CYS A 766 -21.11 1.64 -20.50
CA CYS A 766 -20.77 2.31 -21.75
C CYS A 766 -19.25 2.39 -21.88
N ASP A 767 -18.74 1.77 -22.93
CA ASP A 767 -17.35 1.82 -23.37
C ASP A 767 -17.26 2.71 -24.61
N ILE A 768 -16.41 3.75 -24.56
CA ILE A 768 -16.13 4.64 -25.68
C ILE A 768 -14.72 4.34 -26.19
N LEU A 769 -14.63 3.80 -27.41
CA LEU A 769 -13.38 3.50 -28.08
C LEU A 769 -12.98 4.71 -28.92
N ILE A 770 -11.89 5.37 -28.54
CA ILE A 770 -11.40 6.60 -29.15
C ILE A 770 -10.20 6.26 -30.03
N LYS A 771 -10.37 6.41 -31.35
CA LYS A 771 -9.27 6.33 -32.31
C LYS A 771 -8.80 7.74 -32.67
N LEU A 772 -7.56 8.02 -32.30
CA LEU A 772 -6.83 9.23 -32.68
C LEU A 772 -5.42 8.79 -33.05
N ASP A 773 -5.12 8.77 -34.35
CA ASP A 773 -3.86 8.24 -34.91
C ASP A 773 -2.62 8.79 -34.17
N ALA A 774 -2.60 10.08 -33.82
CA ALA A 774 -1.52 10.68 -33.04
C ALA A 774 -1.31 10.11 -31.63
N LEU A 775 -2.31 9.48 -31.02
CA LEU A 775 -2.16 8.78 -29.73
C LEU A 775 -1.89 7.29 -29.93
N THR A 776 -2.56 6.68 -30.91
CA THR A 776 -2.66 5.22 -31.07
C THR A 776 -1.54 4.60 -31.91
N ASP A 777 -0.94 5.38 -32.80
CA ASP A 777 0.11 4.90 -33.70
C ASP A 777 1.48 4.95 -33.01
N ASP A 778 2.33 3.99 -33.36
CA ASP A 778 3.73 3.97 -32.94
C ASP A 778 4.56 4.91 -33.81
N TYR A 779 5.53 5.56 -33.18
CA TYR A 779 6.52 6.43 -33.79
C TYR A 779 7.85 5.66 -33.90
N ASP A 780 8.35 5.49 -35.12
CA ASP A 780 9.63 4.83 -35.32
C ASP A 780 10.78 5.82 -35.07
N THR A 781 11.67 5.46 -34.15
CA THR A 781 12.99 6.11 -34.03
C THR A 781 14.02 5.06 -34.39
N ASP A 782 15.15 5.45 -35.01
CA ASP A 782 16.09 4.56 -35.72
C ASP A 782 16.54 3.26 -35.00
N GLU A 783 16.22 3.07 -33.70
CA GLU A 783 16.40 1.80 -32.97
C GLU A 783 15.29 1.47 -31.93
N VAL A 784 14.28 2.34 -31.70
CA VAL A 784 13.25 2.16 -30.64
C VAL A 784 11.86 2.68 -31.07
N LYS A 785 10.86 1.80 -31.13
CA LYS A 785 9.46 2.20 -31.25
C LYS A 785 8.98 2.96 -30.01
N ARG A 786 8.37 4.13 -30.20
CA ARG A 786 7.76 4.94 -29.13
C ARG A 786 6.24 4.97 -29.34
N SER A 787 5.48 4.78 -28.26
CA SER A 787 4.02 4.78 -28.31
C SER A 787 3.47 5.74 -27.24
N ALA A 788 2.70 6.75 -27.65
CA ALA A 788 2.06 7.66 -26.70
C ALA A 788 1.04 6.92 -25.82
N LEU A 789 0.23 6.06 -26.44
CA LEU A 789 -0.66 5.13 -25.72
C LEU A 789 0.14 4.17 -24.82
N GLY A 790 1.27 3.63 -25.27
CA GLY A 790 2.12 2.76 -24.46
C GLY A 790 2.69 3.45 -23.21
N ALA A 791 3.13 4.70 -23.33
CA ALA A 791 3.56 5.51 -22.18
C ALA A 791 2.41 5.74 -21.19
N PHE A 792 1.20 5.95 -21.69
CA PHE A 792 0.01 6.10 -20.85
C PHE A 792 -0.37 4.82 -20.13
N ILE A 793 -0.41 3.68 -20.84
CA ILE A 793 -0.64 2.37 -20.24
C ILE A 793 0.33 2.11 -19.09
N ARG A 794 1.62 2.42 -19.27
CA ARG A 794 2.63 2.24 -18.22
C ARG A 794 2.35 3.08 -16.96
N GLN A 795 1.86 4.32 -17.13
CA GLN A 795 1.45 5.14 -15.98
C GLN A 795 0.20 4.59 -15.29
N LEU A 796 -0.73 3.99 -16.04
CA LEU A 796 -1.87 3.28 -15.46
C LEU A 796 -1.42 2.05 -14.68
N GLU A 797 -0.51 1.23 -15.22
CA GLU A 797 0.08 0.07 -14.52
C GLU A 797 0.80 0.47 -13.22
N ILE A 798 1.52 1.59 -13.23
CA ILE A 798 2.12 2.15 -12.01
C ILE A 798 1.01 2.52 -11.00
N MET A 799 -0.02 3.24 -11.44
CA MET A 799 -1.12 3.66 -10.57
C MET A 799 -1.90 2.47 -10.00
N THR A 800 -2.18 1.44 -10.80
CA THR A 800 -2.88 0.24 -10.32
C THR A 800 -2.04 -0.54 -9.32
N ALA A 801 -0.72 -0.67 -9.54
CA ALA A 801 0.18 -1.30 -8.58
C ALA A 801 0.20 -0.57 -7.23
N ARG A 802 0.22 0.77 -7.26
CA ARG A 802 0.12 1.61 -6.05
C ARG A 802 -1.20 1.42 -5.31
N TYR A 803 -2.31 1.33 -6.06
CA TYR A 803 -3.65 1.07 -5.52
C TYR A 803 -3.76 -0.30 -4.84
N ARG A 804 -3.12 -1.35 -5.40
CA ARG A 804 -3.13 -2.70 -4.82
C ARG A 804 -2.54 -2.76 -3.40
N ILE A 805 -1.63 -1.85 -3.06
CA ILE A 805 -0.96 -1.85 -1.75
C ILE A 805 -1.27 -0.61 -0.89
N GLY A 806 -2.16 0.28 -1.37
CA GLY A 806 -2.43 1.56 -0.70
C GLY A 806 -1.17 2.41 -0.48
N ASP A 807 -0.23 2.38 -1.42
CA ASP A 807 1.12 2.94 -1.30
C ASP A 807 1.86 2.57 -0.01
N GLY A 808 1.73 1.30 0.41
CA GLY A 808 2.39 0.76 1.58
C GLY A 808 1.52 0.74 2.84
N MET A 809 0.33 1.35 2.82
CA MET A 809 -0.60 1.37 3.95
C MET A 809 -1.53 0.15 4.02
N GLY A 810 -1.50 -0.72 3.01
CA GLY A 810 -2.29 -1.94 2.94
C GLY A 810 -3.45 -1.86 1.95
N ALA A 811 -4.16 -0.74 1.88
CA ALA A 811 -5.34 -0.64 1.02
C ALA A 811 -5.76 0.80 0.68
N THR A 812 -6.41 0.95 -0.48
CA THR A 812 -7.07 2.18 -0.94
C THR A 812 -8.58 2.07 -0.83
N TYR A 813 -9.24 3.15 -0.37
CA TYR A 813 -10.70 3.27 -0.22
C TYR A 813 -11.24 4.51 -0.94
N VAL A 814 -12.49 4.42 -1.40
CA VAL A 814 -13.20 5.57 -1.96
C VAL A 814 -13.45 6.59 -0.85
N GLY A 815 -12.99 7.82 -1.06
CA GLY A 815 -13.21 8.93 -0.14
C GLY A 815 -12.72 10.25 -0.74
N PRO A 816 -12.69 11.34 0.04
CA PRO A 816 -12.15 12.63 -0.42
C PRO A 816 -10.66 12.54 -0.82
N ALA A 817 -9.95 11.55 -0.28
CA ALA A 817 -8.52 11.31 -0.51
C ALA A 817 -8.24 10.58 -1.83
N ASN A 818 -9.01 9.53 -2.12
CA ASN A 818 -8.79 8.66 -3.27
C ASN A 818 -10.07 8.59 -4.10
N ASN A 819 -9.94 8.90 -5.39
CA ASN A 819 -11.05 8.90 -6.32
C ASN A 819 -10.58 8.26 -7.62
N CYS A 820 -11.13 7.08 -7.93
CA CYS A 820 -10.75 6.29 -9.10
C CYS A 820 -10.74 7.10 -10.41
N ALA A 821 -11.69 8.03 -10.58
CA ALA A 821 -11.75 8.87 -11.78
C ALA A 821 -10.64 9.91 -11.80
N GLN A 822 -10.40 10.59 -10.68
CA GLN A 822 -9.35 11.59 -10.55
C GLN A 822 -7.95 10.96 -10.74
N ASP A 823 -7.70 9.83 -10.08
CA ASP A 823 -6.39 9.16 -10.08
C ASP A 823 -6.12 8.45 -11.43
N SER A 824 -7.17 7.97 -12.11
CA SER A 824 -7.08 7.54 -13.52
C SER A 824 -6.68 8.69 -14.45
N ASN A 825 -7.25 9.88 -14.28
CA ASN A 825 -6.90 11.06 -15.07
C ASN A 825 -5.51 11.60 -14.73
N GLN A 826 -5.01 11.37 -13.52
CA GLN A 826 -3.63 11.68 -13.15
C GLN A 826 -2.63 10.85 -13.98
N ALA A 827 -2.90 9.56 -14.20
CA ALA A 827 -2.05 8.73 -15.05
C ALA A 827 -1.97 9.28 -16.49
N LEU A 828 -3.08 9.80 -17.02
CA LEU A 828 -3.10 10.45 -18.34
C LEU A 828 -2.22 11.70 -18.34
N TYR A 829 -2.34 12.54 -17.33
CA TYR A 829 -1.52 13.75 -17.19
C TYR A 829 -0.03 13.43 -17.06
N ALA A 830 0.34 12.45 -16.22
CA ALA A 830 1.72 12.00 -16.04
C ALA A 830 2.32 11.47 -17.35
N ALA A 831 1.56 10.68 -18.10
CA ALA A 831 1.98 10.15 -19.38
C ALA A 831 2.29 11.26 -20.38
N ILE A 832 1.43 12.28 -20.44
CA ILE A 832 1.64 13.42 -21.33
C ILE A 832 2.90 14.22 -20.92
N ARG A 833 3.15 14.39 -19.62
CA ARG A 833 4.39 15.05 -19.14
C ARG A 833 5.64 14.24 -19.49
N ILE A 834 5.61 12.91 -19.39
CA ILE A 834 6.73 12.06 -19.79
C ILE A 834 6.98 12.16 -21.29
N ILE A 835 5.92 12.11 -22.09
CA ILE A 835 5.99 12.34 -23.53
C ILE A 835 6.66 13.70 -23.78
N GLN A 836 6.19 14.78 -23.14
CA GLN A 836 6.80 16.10 -23.26
C GLN A 836 8.27 16.17 -22.83
N ALA A 837 8.64 15.53 -21.71
CA ALA A 837 10.01 15.52 -21.23
C ALA A 837 10.94 14.72 -22.15
N ALA A 838 10.49 13.57 -22.65
CA ALA A 838 11.19 12.75 -23.64
C ALA A 838 11.33 13.46 -24.99
N ILE A 839 10.54 14.51 -25.22
CA ILE A 839 10.54 15.36 -26.41
C ILE A 839 11.14 16.76 -26.09
N GLN A 840 11.49 17.04 -24.83
CA GLN A 840 11.87 18.36 -24.28
C GLN A 840 11.01 19.53 -24.78
N PHE A 841 9.70 19.30 -24.87
CA PHE A 841 8.76 20.29 -25.35
C PHE A 841 8.23 21.15 -24.20
N ASN A 842 8.58 22.44 -24.16
CA ASN A 842 7.81 23.40 -23.37
C ASN A 842 6.70 23.97 -24.26
N ALA A 843 5.46 23.97 -23.76
CA ALA A 843 4.25 24.32 -24.52
C ALA A 843 4.20 25.77 -25.05
N LYS A 844 5.24 26.56 -24.82
CA LYS A 844 5.31 27.96 -25.24
C LYS A 844 5.97 28.20 -26.61
N ASP A 845 6.76 27.29 -27.20
CA ASP A 845 7.25 27.49 -28.59
C ASP A 845 7.93 26.26 -29.21
N ILE A 846 7.41 25.78 -30.36
CA ILE A 846 8.09 24.78 -31.22
C ILE A 846 9.50 25.27 -31.66
N PRO A 847 9.70 26.55 -32.02
CA PRO A 847 11.03 27.08 -32.33
C PRO A 847 12.03 27.03 -31.16
N TYR A 848 11.56 27.11 -29.91
CA TYR A 848 12.41 27.09 -28.71
C TYR A 848 12.85 25.67 -28.33
N ALA A 849 11.96 24.68 -28.45
CA ALA A 849 12.30 23.26 -28.28
C ALA A 849 13.33 22.79 -29.34
N ILE A 850 13.20 23.28 -30.57
CA ILE A 850 14.17 23.08 -31.67
C ILE A 850 15.55 23.67 -31.35
N LYS A 851 15.64 24.72 -30.51
CA LYS A 851 16.90 25.39 -30.15
C LYS A 851 17.65 24.70 -28.99
N THR A 852 16.94 23.92 -28.17
CA THR A 852 17.44 23.39 -26.89
C THR A 852 17.79 21.90 -26.91
N ASN A 853 17.37 21.14 -27.94
CA ASN A 853 17.78 19.74 -28.14
C ASN A 853 18.06 19.41 -29.63
N PRO A 854 19.33 19.36 -30.05
CA PRO A 854 19.70 19.07 -31.43
C PRO A 854 19.27 17.68 -31.90
N GLU A 855 19.26 16.66 -31.05
CA GLU A 855 18.95 15.27 -31.43
C GLU A 855 17.48 15.08 -31.80
N PHE A 856 16.55 15.60 -30.98
CA PHE A 856 15.12 15.52 -31.31
C PHE A 856 14.77 16.37 -32.53
N LYS A 857 15.38 17.55 -32.67
CA LYS A 857 15.26 18.37 -33.90
C LYS A 857 15.74 17.58 -35.12
N ASN A 858 16.93 16.99 -35.05
CA ASN A 858 17.49 16.21 -36.14
C ASN A 858 16.65 14.98 -36.44
N TRP A 859 16.04 14.35 -35.44
CA TRP A 859 15.08 13.26 -35.65
C TRP A 859 13.80 13.74 -36.34
N LEU A 860 13.16 14.82 -35.87
CA LEU A 860 11.93 15.34 -36.50
C LEU A 860 12.19 15.91 -37.91
N LEU A 861 13.40 16.41 -38.18
CA LEU A 861 13.84 16.77 -39.53
C LEU A 861 14.04 15.55 -40.43
N ARG A 862 14.50 14.41 -39.88
CA ARG A 862 14.62 13.13 -40.59
C ARG A 862 13.28 12.42 -40.76
N HIS A 863 12.30 12.69 -39.89
CA HIS A 863 10.95 12.11 -39.92
C HIS A 863 9.85 13.19 -39.94
N PRO A 864 9.78 14.03 -40.98
CA PRO A 864 8.78 15.10 -41.08
C PRO A 864 7.33 14.57 -41.09
N GLU A 865 7.12 13.30 -41.45
CA GLU A 865 5.84 12.61 -41.45
C GLU A 865 5.15 12.63 -40.07
N TYR A 866 5.92 12.60 -38.98
CA TYR A 866 5.37 12.59 -37.63
C TYR A 866 5.05 13.99 -37.09
N ALA A 867 5.54 15.08 -37.72
CA ALA A 867 5.38 16.44 -37.20
C ALA A 867 3.91 16.85 -36.98
N THR A 868 3.00 16.37 -37.81
CA THR A 868 1.55 16.63 -37.66
C THR A 868 0.97 15.94 -36.42
N SER A 869 1.30 14.66 -36.21
CA SER A 869 0.85 13.89 -35.05
C SER A 869 1.37 14.49 -33.75
N PHE A 870 2.63 14.91 -33.71
CA PHE A 870 3.21 15.61 -32.55
C PHE A 870 2.49 16.93 -32.25
N LYS A 871 2.23 17.76 -33.27
CA LYS A 871 1.44 18.99 -33.10
C LYS A 871 0.05 18.71 -32.56
N GLN A 872 -0.57 17.59 -32.96
CA GLN A 872 -1.88 17.18 -32.47
C GLN A 872 -1.82 16.72 -31.00
N LEU A 873 -0.79 15.96 -30.59
CA LEU A 873 -0.55 15.60 -29.20
C LEU A 873 -0.37 16.82 -28.29
N VAL A 874 0.36 17.84 -28.75
CA VAL A 874 0.52 19.11 -28.02
C VAL A 874 -0.81 19.85 -27.84
N LYS A 875 -1.64 19.90 -28.89
CA LYS A 875 -2.97 20.51 -28.79
C LYS A 875 -3.89 19.73 -27.85
N LEU A 876 -3.81 18.40 -27.89
CA LEU A 876 -4.55 17.51 -27.00
C LEU A 876 -4.14 17.74 -25.55
N ASP A 877 -2.84 17.80 -25.27
CA ASP A 877 -2.30 18.11 -23.95
C ASP A 877 -2.86 19.41 -23.39
N LYS A 878 -2.73 20.50 -24.14
CA LYS A 878 -3.23 21.82 -23.72
C LYS A 878 -4.72 21.76 -23.39
N ALA A 879 -5.52 21.13 -24.26
CA ALA A 879 -6.95 20.99 -24.04
C ALA A 879 -7.29 20.14 -22.80
N LEU A 880 -6.54 19.06 -22.54
CA LEU A 880 -6.71 18.24 -21.34
C LEU A 880 -6.35 19.03 -20.07
N ARG A 881 -5.27 19.82 -20.08
CA ARG A 881 -4.90 20.67 -18.93
C ARG A 881 -5.95 21.73 -18.64
N ASP A 882 -6.37 22.47 -19.67
CA ASP A 882 -7.31 23.59 -19.50
C ASP A 882 -8.66 23.10 -18.93
N GLU A 883 -9.10 21.89 -19.30
CA GLU A 883 -10.41 21.36 -18.90
C GLU A 883 -10.39 20.48 -17.63
N LEU A 884 -9.33 19.68 -17.43
CA LEU A 884 -9.21 18.76 -16.28
C LEU A 884 -8.48 19.39 -15.07
N LEU A 885 -7.69 20.45 -15.29
CA LEU A 885 -6.94 21.20 -14.26
C LEU A 885 -7.28 22.71 -14.30
N PRO A 886 -8.53 23.11 -14.03
CA PRO A 886 -8.88 24.54 -13.99
C PRO A 886 -7.97 25.25 -12.98
N PHE A 887 -7.35 26.36 -13.41
CA PHE A 887 -6.38 27.19 -12.67
C PHE A 887 -4.94 26.64 -12.52
N GLY A 888 -4.59 25.52 -13.17
CA GLY A 888 -3.20 25.06 -13.27
C GLY A 888 -2.59 24.52 -11.97
N VAL A 889 -3.42 24.19 -10.97
CA VAL A 889 -2.96 23.74 -9.65
C VAL A 889 -2.97 22.20 -9.58
N THR A 890 -1.79 21.58 -9.64
CA THR A 890 -1.58 20.13 -9.46
C THR A 890 -1.59 19.74 -7.98
N ARG A 891 -2.05 18.52 -7.66
CA ARG A 891 -1.91 17.92 -6.31
C ARG A 891 -0.42 17.55 -6.09
N VAL A 892 0.09 17.57 -4.86
CA VAL A 892 1.56 17.41 -4.61
C VAL A 892 2.06 16.01 -4.98
N ASP A 893 1.19 15.01 -4.84
CA ASP A 893 1.34 13.64 -5.39
C ASP A 893 1.29 13.56 -6.92
N TRP A 894 0.92 14.63 -7.62
CA TRP A 894 0.99 14.77 -9.08
C TRP A 894 2.30 15.40 -9.57
N GLU A 895 3.09 16.01 -8.67
CA GLU A 895 4.36 16.66 -9.00
C GLU A 895 5.57 15.76 -8.83
N SER A 896 5.52 14.80 -7.90
CA SER A 896 6.60 13.84 -7.63
C SER A 896 6.08 12.41 -7.49
N SER A 897 6.74 11.43 -8.11
CA SER A 897 6.44 10.00 -7.96
C SER A 897 6.76 9.45 -6.56
N THR A 898 7.39 10.26 -5.70
CA THR A 898 7.84 9.89 -4.36
C THR A 898 6.76 10.02 -3.28
N THR A 899 5.69 10.76 -3.55
CA THR A 899 4.61 11.06 -2.59
C THR A 899 3.47 10.02 -2.61
N THR A 900 3.13 9.48 -1.43
CA THR A 900 2.09 8.47 -1.16
C THR A 900 0.68 8.95 -1.55
N ILE A 901 -0.14 8.08 -2.14
CA ILE A 901 -1.56 8.29 -2.47
C ILE A 901 -2.31 8.57 -1.17
N GLY A 902 -3.18 9.58 -1.20
CA GLY A 902 -4.04 9.93 -0.08
C GLY A 902 -3.37 10.68 1.08
N THR A 903 -2.03 10.74 1.18
CA THR A 903 -1.35 11.52 2.25
C THR A 903 -1.39 13.03 2.01
N SER A 904 -1.67 13.46 0.78
CA SER A 904 -1.69 14.89 0.43
C SER A 904 -2.77 15.70 1.20
N LEU A 905 -3.83 15.05 1.70
CA LEU A 905 -4.81 15.68 2.61
C LEU A 905 -4.22 16.00 3.98
N LEU A 906 -3.33 15.16 4.49
CA LEU A 906 -2.62 15.41 5.74
C LEU A 906 -1.51 16.45 5.52
N ASP A 907 -0.82 16.43 4.39
CA ASP A 907 0.22 17.44 4.13
C ASP A 907 -0.32 18.87 3.91
N SER A 908 -1.56 19.02 3.39
CA SER A 908 -2.14 20.35 3.08
C SER A 908 -3.68 20.39 3.06
N PRO A 909 -4.36 20.23 4.22
CA PRO A 909 -5.82 20.01 4.29
C PRO A 909 -6.68 21.16 3.76
N LEU A 910 -6.38 22.41 4.12
CA LEU A 910 -7.17 23.58 3.67
C LEU A 910 -7.01 23.84 2.16
N ARG A 911 -5.81 23.62 1.63
CA ARG A 911 -5.52 23.75 0.18
C ARG A 911 -6.25 22.67 -0.62
N GLN A 912 -6.50 21.50 -0.04
CA GLN A 912 -7.19 20.36 -0.67
C GLN A 912 -8.72 20.49 -0.68
N ILE A 913 -9.35 20.98 0.39
CA ILE A 913 -10.81 21.24 0.39
C ILE A 913 -11.16 22.24 -0.72
N PHE A 914 -10.36 23.30 -0.85
CA PHE A 914 -10.49 24.28 -1.94
C PHE A 914 -10.25 23.64 -3.32
N ARG A 915 -9.27 22.73 -3.46
CA ARG A 915 -8.98 22.02 -4.73
C ARG A 915 -10.05 20.99 -5.10
N ALA A 916 -10.62 20.25 -4.16
CA ALA A 916 -11.69 19.28 -4.41
C ALA A 916 -12.97 19.96 -4.93
N LEU A 917 -13.25 21.19 -4.45
CA LEU A 917 -14.30 22.04 -4.98
C LEU A 917 -14.00 22.52 -6.42
N VAL A 918 -12.71 22.72 -6.75
CA VAL A 918 -12.25 23.19 -8.07
C VAL A 918 -12.09 22.05 -9.10
N SER A 919 -11.79 20.82 -8.69
CA SER A 919 -11.55 19.65 -9.56
C SER A 919 -12.79 18.78 -9.83
N TRP A 920 -13.99 19.26 -9.48
CA TRP A 920 -15.27 18.55 -9.58
C TRP A 920 -15.54 17.86 -10.93
N ARG A 921 -15.02 18.40 -12.04
CA ARG A 921 -15.12 17.79 -13.40
C ARG A 921 -14.39 16.45 -13.55
N SER A 922 -13.40 16.17 -12.70
CA SER A 922 -12.60 14.94 -12.70
C SER A 922 -13.02 13.92 -11.63
N ILE A 923 -13.86 14.33 -10.67
CA ILE A 923 -14.29 13.51 -9.53
C ILE A 923 -15.51 12.64 -9.88
N LEU A 924 -16.43 13.17 -10.72
CA LEU A 924 -17.63 12.44 -11.13
C LEU A 924 -17.32 11.52 -12.33
N PRO A 925 -17.47 10.20 -12.20
CA PRO A 925 -17.08 9.23 -13.23
C PRO A 925 -17.64 9.54 -14.63
N ARG A 926 -18.97 9.73 -14.73
CA ARG A 926 -19.62 10.03 -16.01
C ARG A 926 -19.18 11.38 -16.57
N LYS A 927 -18.99 12.40 -15.73
CA LYS A 927 -18.56 13.70 -16.20
C LYS A 927 -17.14 13.65 -16.77
N ALA A 928 -16.23 12.97 -16.07
CA ALA A 928 -14.86 12.80 -16.51
C ALA A 928 -14.84 12.10 -17.89
N ASN A 929 -15.57 10.99 -18.01
CA ASN A 929 -15.76 10.25 -19.26
C ASN A 929 -16.23 11.16 -20.41
N ASP A 930 -17.34 11.87 -20.21
CA ASP A 930 -17.95 12.72 -21.24
C ASP A 930 -17.03 13.91 -21.61
N THR A 931 -16.27 14.44 -20.65
CA THR A 931 -15.35 15.56 -20.85
C THR A 931 -14.15 15.13 -21.68
N VAL A 932 -13.51 14.01 -21.32
CA VAL A 932 -12.37 13.45 -22.06
C VAL A 932 -12.80 13.08 -23.47
N ALA A 933 -13.91 12.36 -23.63
CA ALA A 933 -14.46 12.03 -24.95
C ALA A 933 -14.69 13.30 -25.79
N GLN A 934 -15.28 14.35 -25.24
CA GLN A 934 -15.49 15.60 -25.97
C GLN A 934 -14.18 16.27 -26.40
N ILE A 935 -13.12 16.23 -25.58
CA ILE A 935 -11.81 16.80 -25.92
C ILE A 935 -11.22 16.06 -27.12
N PHE A 936 -11.16 14.72 -27.07
CA PHE A 936 -10.69 13.91 -28.20
C PHE A 936 -11.52 14.12 -29.46
N PHE A 937 -12.85 14.21 -29.31
CA PHE A 937 -13.76 14.44 -30.43
C PHE A 937 -13.51 15.80 -31.11
N LYS A 938 -13.23 16.85 -30.32
CA LYS A 938 -12.83 18.18 -30.82
C LYS A 938 -11.49 18.15 -31.57
N GLN A 939 -10.58 17.25 -31.22
CA GLN A 939 -9.29 17.04 -31.92
C GLN A 939 -9.41 16.17 -33.18
N GLY A 940 -10.63 15.75 -33.55
CA GLY A 940 -10.89 15.01 -34.79
C GLY A 940 -10.82 13.49 -34.66
N ALA A 941 -10.87 12.95 -33.44
CA ALA A 941 -10.94 11.51 -33.21
C ALA A 941 -12.22 10.89 -33.79
N SER A 942 -12.14 9.61 -34.18
CA SER A 942 -13.31 8.76 -34.42
C SER A 942 -13.67 8.02 -33.14
N MET A 943 -14.96 7.81 -32.87
CA MET A 943 -15.40 7.16 -31.64
C MET A 943 -16.37 6.03 -31.90
N TRP A 944 -16.17 4.90 -31.25
CA TRP A 944 -17.10 3.78 -31.25
C TRP A 944 -17.68 3.60 -29.85
N ILE A 945 -19.01 3.61 -29.73
CA ILE A 945 -19.69 3.45 -28.45
C ILE A 945 -20.25 2.03 -28.37
N LEU A 946 -19.85 1.31 -27.32
CA LEU A 946 -20.34 -0.02 -26.98
C LEU A 946 -21.07 0.07 -25.64
N SER A 947 -22.39 -0.14 -25.64
CA SER A 947 -23.20 -0.04 -24.42
C SER A 947 -23.93 -1.34 -24.14
N THR A 948 -24.04 -1.69 -22.86
CA THR A 948 -24.80 -2.85 -22.36
C THR A 948 -25.74 -2.40 -21.26
N SER A 949 -26.91 -3.04 -21.15
CA SER A 949 -27.81 -2.82 -20.01
C SER A 949 -28.30 -4.17 -19.49
N GLN A 950 -27.61 -4.71 -18.47
CA GLN A 950 -28.00 -5.95 -17.78
C GLN A 950 -28.25 -7.11 -18.77
N VAL A 951 -27.22 -7.41 -19.57
CA VAL A 951 -27.31 -8.33 -20.71
C VAL A 951 -27.09 -9.78 -20.25
N GLY A 952 -27.88 -10.70 -20.80
CA GLY A 952 -27.81 -12.11 -20.44
C GLY A 952 -28.38 -12.45 -19.05
N ASN A 953 -29.05 -11.50 -18.37
CA ASN A 953 -29.71 -11.72 -17.09
C ASN A 953 -31.19 -11.32 -17.17
N SER A 954 -32.07 -12.24 -16.81
CA SER A 954 -33.53 -12.07 -16.82
C SER A 954 -34.12 -11.70 -15.46
N ASP A 955 -33.32 -11.45 -14.41
CA ASP A 955 -33.83 -11.15 -13.05
C ASP A 955 -34.73 -9.90 -13.04
N PRO A 956 -36.06 -10.01 -12.85
CA PRO A 956 -36.98 -8.88 -12.91
C PRO A 956 -36.85 -7.91 -11.72
N ASP A 957 -36.20 -8.32 -10.63
CA ASP A 957 -36.12 -7.54 -9.39
C ASP A 957 -34.95 -6.54 -9.39
N ILE A 958 -34.08 -6.57 -10.41
CA ILE A 958 -33.04 -5.57 -10.63
C ILE A 958 -33.40 -4.62 -11.79
N ALA A 959 -32.96 -3.37 -11.70
CA ALA A 959 -33.12 -2.38 -12.77
C ALA A 959 -31.87 -1.52 -12.92
N ALA A 960 -31.56 -1.09 -14.14
CA ALA A 960 -30.42 -0.22 -14.42
C ALA A 960 -30.60 1.18 -13.80
N ILE A 961 -29.55 1.71 -13.15
CA ILE A 961 -29.48 3.11 -12.69
C ILE A 961 -28.41 3.83 -13.49
N THR A 962 -28.78 4.99 -14.06
CA THR A 962 -27.84 5.85 -14.78
C THR A 962 -26.85 6.51 -13.80
N PRO A 963 -25.54 6.54 -14.11
CA PRO A 963 -24.59 7.29 -13.31
C PRO A 963 -24.83 8.79 -13.46
N PHE A 964 -24.73 9.51 -12.35
CA PHE A 964 -25.03 10.92 -12.24
C PHE A 964 -24.05 11.78 -13.04
N THR A 965 -24.59 12.78 -13.72
CA THR A 965 -23.84 13.88 -14.35
C THR A 965 -24.73 15.13 -14.40
N PHE A 966 -24.11 16.29 -14.40
CA PHE A 966 -24.72 17.61 -14.56
C PHE A 966 -24.55 18.16 -16.00
#